data_AF-A0A9J8BX77-F1
#
_entry.id   AF-A0A9J8BX77-F1
#
_cell.length_a   1.000
_cell.length_b   1.000
_cell.length_c   1.000
_cell.angle_alpha   90.00
_cell.angle_beta   90.00
_cell.angle_gamma   90.00
#
_symmetry.space_group_name_H-M   'P 1'
#
loop_
_entity.id
_entity.type
_entity.pdbx_description
1 polymer ?
#
loop_
_entity_poly.entity_id
_entity_poly.type
_entity_poly.pdbx_seq_one_letter_code
_entity_poly.pdbx_strand_id
1 'polypeptide(L)'
;MGLHPLEFSESYLDSPAFREKIKAHEAELDKTGRFIKELYKDGKNLINATKQLSLAQKKFAQCLGEFKFEYIGDAKTDDEKCIDESLQEFSSFLRNLEDQRDLMMRNITETLMKPLEQFRKEHLGSAKTARKTYEKETEKYYSSLEKLLNMSAKKKEPQLQEADMSVQVTRQQFQESSLEYVCKLQEIQERKKFECVEPMLAFFQTVFTFYHQGYELAKDFDHYKKALQINIQNTRSRFEGTRSEVFELLNRIKESPQEYRQTSPISSEGYLYVQEKRPPPFGSSWVKRYCTFVKEQKILHMKTFDQRSGGKLGETESVTIKSCVRKTTDTLDRRFCLDIEITDRPSTVLTVQALSEDDHRFWMHAMGGKESMQYLNRTHSRERGIDAQLDDEGISFVKNSINAIETRGINDQGLYRVVGVSSKVQKLLKLMIDEKSSEIDLATSEDWDVKTITSALKLYLRSLPEPLMTYKLYKEFIVPAKSATPESRVQAIHCLVHKMPERNRLVLSLVTKHLANVAANSKQNLMTVANLGVVFGPTLMRPQEETVAAIMDLKFQNIVVEILIEQHEKIFGHAPSSSPSLETSHLFAPTRQSKRLSRQNRPLAVYNPQVLDVQTVSPSSESPALVNDETSVGSSESVSSQSSNASGTPPEKSKNHHTTISTSLPESTGFMDEFCLPCLNYTGETWICRN
;
A
#
# COMPACT_ATOMS: atom_id res chain seq x y z
N MET A 1 48.35 -32.67 -14.50
CA MET A 1 49.07 -32.83 -15.79
C MET A 1 48.05 -32.90 -16.90
N GLY A 2 48.32 -32.26 -18.04
CA GLY A 2 47.42 -32.29 -19.21
C GLY A 2 47.45 -33.65 -19.91
N LEU A 3 46.48 -33.88 -20.81
CA LEU A 3 46.49 -35.06 -21.67
C LEU A 3 47.58 -34.91 -22.73
N HIS A 4 48.31 -36.00 -23.00
CA HIS A 4 49.27 -36.02 -24.10
C HIS A 4 48.56 -35.98 -25.46
N PRO A 5 49.12 -35.31 -26.48
CA PRO A 5 48.60 -35.37 -27.84
C PRO A 5 48.54 -36.81 -28.37
N LEU A 6 47.55 -37.08 -29.22
CA LEU A 6 47.43 -38.33 -29.94
C LEU A 6 47.96 -38.13 -31.36
N GLU A 7 49.15 -38.64 -31.63
CA GLU A 7 49.77 -38.52 -32.95
C GLU A 7 49.18 -39.54 -33.93
N PHE A 8 48.83 -39.09 -35.15
CA PHE A 8 48.29 -40.00 -36.17
C PHE A 8 49.29 -41.08 -36.58
N SER A 9 50.59 -40.79 -36.54
CA SER A 9 51.64 -41.77 -36.82
C SER A 9 51.63 -42.96 -35.84
N GLU A 10 51.27 -42.72 -34.57
CA GLU A 10 51.17 -43.77 -33.55
C GLU A 10 50.01 -44.74 -33.82
N SER A 11 49.00 -44.34 -34.63
CA SER A 11 47.88 -45.20 -35.04
C SER A 11 48.34 -46.38 -35.91
N TYR A 12 49.44 -46.21 -36.65
CA TYR A 12 50.04 -47.27 -37.47
C TYR A 12 50.91 -48.23 -36.65
N LEU A 13 51.54 -47.71 -35.59
CA LEU A 13 52.43 -48.46 -34.70
C LEU A 13 51.65 -49.25 -33.64
N ASP A 14 50.49 -48.74 -33.24
CA ASP A 14 49.61 -49.30 -32.22
C ASP A 14 50.34 -49.71 -30.94
N SER A 15 51.22 -48.83 -30.45
CA SER A 15 52.07 -49.15 -29.30
C SER A 15 51.26 -49.22 -28.00
N PRO A 16 51.72 -49.97 -26.99
CA PRO A 16 51.10 -49.96 -25.66
C PRO A 16 51.00 -48.55 -25.06
N ALA A 17 52.03 -47.72 -25.25
CA ALA A 17 52.04 -46.33 -24.78
C ALA A 17 50.97 -45.48 -25.48
N PHE A 18 50.76 -45.66 -26.78
CA PHE A 18 49.68 -45.00 -27.52
C PHE A 18 48.29 -45.42 -27.02
N ARG A 19 48.08 -46.72 -26.77
CA ARG A 19 46.84 -47.24 -26.17
C ARG A 19 46.59 -46.67 -24.78
N GLU A 20 47.62 -46.45 -23.96
CA GLU A 20 47.50 -45.76 -22.67
C GLU A 20 47.08 -44.30 -22.83
N LYS A 21 47.63 -43.58 -23.79
CA LYS A 21 47.18 -42.20 -24.10
C LYS A 21 45.71 -42.19 -24.51
N ILE A 22 45.26 -43.08 -25.40
CA ILE A 22 43.84 -43.20 -25.79
C ILE A 22 42.97 -43.42 -24.54
N LYS A 23 43.34 -44.36 -23.67
CA LYS A 23 42.60 -44.62 -22.42
C LYS A 23 42.51 -43.39 -21.52
N ALA A 24 43.57 -42.59 -21.45
CA ALA A 24 43.54 -41.34 -20.68
C ALA A 24 42.54 -40.32 -21.26
N HIS A 25 42.49 -40.19 -22.60
CA HIS A 25 41.49 -39.35 -23.28
C HIS A 25 40.06 -39.85 -23.05
N GLU A 26 39.83 -41.16 -23.16
CA GLU A 26 38.53 -41.79 -22.88
C GLU A 26 38.06 -41.54 -21.44
N ALA A 27 38.95 -41.73 -20.45
CA ALA A 27 38.65 -41.52 -19.05
C ALA A 27 38.23 -40.07 -18.75
N GLU A 28 38.85 -39.10 -19.42
CA GLU A 28 38.50 -37.70 -19.29
C GLU A 28 37.16 -37.35 -19.96
N LEU A 29 36.84 -37.94 -21.10
CA LEU A 29 35.51 -37.79 -21.73
C LEU A 29 34.40 -38.40 -20.86
N ASP A 30 34.66 -39.56 -20.23
CA ASP A 30 33.71 -40.17 -19.30
C ASP A 30 33.50 -39.32 -18.05
N LYS A 31 34.56 -38.70 -17.52
CA LYS A 31 34.47 -37.74 -16.40
C LYS A 31 33.64 -36.52 -16.82
N THR A 32 33.90 -35.96 -18.00
CA THR A 32 33.13 -34.84 -18.57
C THR A 32 31.65 -35.21 -18.71
N GLY A 33 31.35 -36.40 -19.22
CA GLY A 33 29.97 -36.88 -19.37
C GLY A 33 29.22 -37.06 -18.05
N ARG A 34 29.89 -37.52 -17.00
CA ARG A 34 29.32 -37.58 -15.64
C ARG A 34 29.04 -36.18 -15.10
N PHE A 35 29.99 -35.26 -15.26
CA PHE A 35 29.83 -33.88 -14.82
C PHE A 35 28.65 -33.18 -15.49
N ILE A 36 28.55 -33.23 -16.82
CA ILE A 36 27.44 -32.62 -17.57
C ILE A 36 26.09 -33.23 -17.16
N LYS A 37 26.05 -34.54 -16.89
CA LYS A 37 24.83 -35.21 -16.43
C LYS A 37 24.35 -34.69 -15.09
N GLU A 38 25.24 -34.54 -14.11
CA GLU A 38 24.86 -33.99 -12.79
C GLU A 38 24.51 -32.50 -12.90
N LEU A 39 25.29 -31.72 -13.66
CA LEU A 39 25.01 -30.30 -13.88
C LEU A 39 23.63 -30.06 -14.53
N TYR A 40 23.27 -30.86 -15.52
CA TYR A 40 21.95 -30.84 -16.13
C TYR A 40 20.85 -31.25 -15.13
N LYS A 41 21.11 -32.21 -14.25
CA LYS A 41 20.15 -32.60 -13.21
C LYS A 41 19.95 -31.45 -12.19
N ASP A 42 21.02 -30.79 -11.77
CA ASP A 42 20.96 -29.67 -10.85
C ASP A 42 20.28 -28.44 -11.48
N GLY A 43 20.53 -28.17 -12.77
CA GLY A 43 19.81 -27.16 -13.54
C GLY A 43 18.30 -27.41 -13.59
N LYS A 44 17.86 -28.67 -13.75
CA LYS A 44 16.44 -29.03 -13.67
C LYS A 44 15.86 -28.78 -12.28
N ASN A 45 16.60 -29.12 -11.23
CA ASN A 45 16.17 -28.87 -9.85
C ASN A 45 16.01 -27.37 -9.59
N LEU A 46 16.93 -26.55 -10.08
CA LEU A 46 16.87 -25.09 -9.98
C LEU A 46 15.64 -24.51 -10.70
N ILE A 47 15.37 -24.95 -11.93
CA ILE A 47 14.17 -24.54 -12.69
C ILE A 47 12.90 -24.93 -11.93
N ASN A 48 12.83 -26.17 -11.42
CA ASN A 48 11.67 -26.64 -10.67
C ASN A 48 11.43 -25.84 -9.39
N ALA A 49 12.47 -25.53 -8.61
CA ALA A 49 12.37 -24.70 -7.42
C ALA A 49 11.90 -23.27 -7.77
N THR A 50 12.46 -22.69 -8.83
CA THR A 50 12.07 -21.35 -9.32
C THR A 50 10.60 -21.33 -9.76
N LYS A 51 10.12 -22.40 -10.39
CA LYS A 51 8.71 -22.54 -10.78
C LYS A 51 7.77 -22.60 -9.57
N GLN A 52 8.14 -23.33 -8.52
CA GLN A 52 7.35 -23.37 -7.29
C GLN A 52 7.26 -22.00 -6.62
N LEU A 53 8.37 -21.27 -6.55
CA LEU A 53 8.39 -19.89 -6.08
C LEU A 53 7.45 -19.01 -6.91
N SER A 54 7.52 -19.10 -8.24
CA SER A 54 6.67 -18.30 -9.12
C SER A 54 5.18 -18.58 -8.92
N LEU A 55 4.80 -19.85 -8.81
CA LEU A 55 3.41 -20.24 -8.53
C LEU A 55 2.92 -19.66 -7.19
N ALA A 56 3.75 -19.72 -6.15
CA ALA A 56 3.42 -19.15 -4.85
C ALA A 56 3.24 -17.63 -4.91
N GLN A 57 4.15 -16.92 -5.59
CA GLN A 57 4.07 -15.46 -5.74
C GLN A 57 2.88 -15.02 -6.58
N LYS A 58 2.56 -15.72 -7.68
CA LYS A 58 1.36 -15.45 -8.50
C LYS A 58 0.07 -15.68 -7.71
N LYS A 59 -0.01 -16.75 -6.92
CA LYS A 59 -1.16 -17.00 -6.05
C LYS A 59 -1.33 -15.90 -5.00
N PHE A 60 -0.24 -15.48 -4.36
CA PHE A 60 -0.29 -14.36 -3.41
C PHE A 60 -0.75 -13.07 -4.07
N ALA A 61 -0.21 -12.74 -5.25
CA ALA A 61 -0.64 -11.60 -6.04
C ALA A 61 -2.14 -11.67 -6.37
N GLN A 62 -2.66 -12.84 -6.74
CA GLN A 62 -4.10 -13.02 -6.98
C GLN A 62 -4.94 -12.65 -5.76
N CYS A 63 -4.59 -13.17 -4.57
CA CYS A 63 -5.31 -12.86 -3.34
C CYS A 63 -5.35 -11.35 -3.06
N LEU A 64 -4.24 -10.64 -3.30
CA LEU A 64 -4.19 -9.17 -3.15
C LEU A 64 -5.14 -8.46 -4.13
N GLY A 65 -5.21 -8.92 -5.38
CA GLY A 65 -6.03 -8.29 -6.42
C GLY A 65 -7.54 -8.51 -6.28
N GLU A 66 -7.95 -9.55 -5.56
CA GLU A 66 -9.38 -9.87 -5.33
C GLU A 66 -9.96 -9.17 -4.10
N PHE A 67 -9.11 -8.69 -3.19
CA PHE A 67 -9.55 -8.02 -1.97
C PHE A 67 -10.15 -6.64 -2.27
N LYS A 68 -11.22 -6.30 -1.56
CA LYS A 68 -11.88 -4.99 -1.61
C LYS A 68 -12.18 -4.52 -0.19
N PHE A 69 -11.91 -3.25 0.09
CA PHE A 69 -12.25 -2.67 1.38
C PHE A 69 -13.72 -2.23 1.40
N GLU A 70 -14.46 -2.73 2.38
CA GLU A 70 -15.70 -2.10 2.83
C GLU A 70 -15.38 -0.79 3.54
N TYR A 71 -16.27 0.18 3.45
CA TYR A 71 -16.09 1.50 4.05
C TYR A 71 -17.37 2.01 4.67
N ILE A 72 -17.22 2.91 5.64
CA ILE A 72 -18.32 3.53 6.38
C ILE A 72 -18.58 4.93 5.81
N GLY A 73 -19.85 5.24 5.58
CA GLY A 73 -20.31 6.50 4.98
C GLY A 73 -20.89 6.31 3.58
N ASP A 74 -21.35 7.40 2.98
CA ASP A 74 -21.98 7.43 1.65
C ASP A 74 -20.98 7.66 0.49
N ALA A 75 -19.73 8.02 0.81
CA ALA A 75 -18.66 8.20 -0.17
C ALA A 75 -17.26 7.91 0.42
N LYS A 76 -16.31 7.59 -0.48
CA LYS A 76 -14.86 7.50 -0.20
C LYS A 76 -14.17 8.82 -0.57
N THR A 77 -13.25 9.25 0.28
CA THR A 77 -12.23 10.26 -0.05
C THR A 77 -11.23 9.72 -1.07
N ASP A 78 -10.46 10.59 -1.73
CA ASP A 78 -9.49 10.15 -2.74
C ASP A 78 -8.34 9.32 -2.12
N ASP A 79 -7.93 9.65 -0.89
CA ASP A 79 -6.96 8.84 -0.15
C ASP A 79 -7.51 7.43 0.14
N GLU A 80 -8.77 7.32 0.57
CA GLU A 80 -9.44 6.04 0.80
C GLU A 80 -9.57 5.22 -0.49
N LYS A 81 -9.84 5.86 -1.64
CA LYS A 81 -9.84 5.19 -2.96
C LYS A 81 -8.45 4.68 -3.32
N CYS A 82 -7.42 5.51 -3.14
CA CYS A 82 -6.04 5.12 -3.42
C CYS A 82 -5.59 3.93 -2.56
N ILE A 83 -5.97 3.91 -1.27
CA ILE A 83 -5.71 2.79 -0.37
C ILE A 83 -6.50 1.55 -0.80
N ASP A 84 -7.77 1.69 -1.20
CA ASP A 84 -8.61 0.59 -1.67
C ASP A 84 -8.02 -0.09 -2.91
N GLU A 85 -7.49 0.70 -3.85
CA GLU A 85 -6.86 0.22 -5.08
C GLU A 85 -5.43 -0.32 -4.84
N SER A 86 -4.82 -0.05 -3.68
CA SER A 86 -3.40 -0.35 -3.45
C SER A 86 -3.02 -1.82 -3.50
N LEU A 87 -3.92 -2.71 -3.05
CA LEU A 87 -3.67 -4.15 -3.13
C LEU A 87 -3.69 -4.65 -4.59
N GLN A 88 -4.48 -4.01 -5.46
CA GLN A 88 -4.48 -4.30 -6.89
C GLN A 88 -3.18 -3.83 -7.55
N GLU A 89 -2.65 -2.67 -7.16
CA GLU A 89 -1.35 -2.19 -7.64
C GLU A 89 -0.19 -3.10 -7.19
N PHE A 90 -0.18 -3.56 -5.92
CA PHE A 90 0.79 -4.56 -5.47
C PHE A 90 0.66 -5.89 -6.21
N SER A 91 -0.58 -6.33 -6.49
CA SER A 91 -0.86 -7.51 -7.30
C SER A 91 -0.24 -7.38 -8.70
N SER A 92 -0.48 -6.24 -9.35
CA SER A 92 0.04 -5.93 -10.70
C SER A 92 1.57 -5.95 -10.72
N PHE A 93 2.21 -5.30 -9.75
CA PHE A 93 3.67 -5.30 -9.61
C PHE A 93 4.23 -6.73 -9.50
N LEU A 94 3.67 -7.55 -8.61
CA LEU A 94 4.13 -8.93 -8.40
C LEU A 94 3.93 -9.80 -9.66
N ARG A 95 2.79 -9.65 -10.36
CA ARG A 95 2.56 -10.38 -11.63
C ARG A 95 3.59 -10.01 -12.69
N ASN A 96 3.89 -8.71 -12.84
CA ASN A 96 4.90 -8.25 -13.79
C ASN A 96 6.29 -8.80 -13.48
N LEU A 97 6.68 -8.86 -12.19
CA LEU A 97 7.94 -9.47 -11.77
C LEU A 97 7.99 -10.97 -12.11
N GLU A 98 6.89 -11.69 -11.88
CA GLU A 98 6.81 -13.12 -12.17
C GLU A 98 6.79 -13.45 -13.67
N ASP A 99 6.26 -12.57 -14.51
CA ASP A 99 6.38 -12.69 -15.97
C ASP A 99 7.85 -12.60 -16.43
N GLN A 100 8.67 -11.77 -15.76
CA GLN A 100 10.11 -11.72 -16.02
C GLN A 100 10.83 -12.97 -15.53
N ARG A 101 10.40 -13.56 -14.41
CA ARG A 101 10.93 -14.84 -13.91
C ARG A 101 10.62 -15.98 -14.88
N ASP A 102 9.43 -16.01 -15.47
CA ASP A 102 9.06 -16.97 -16.50
C ASP A 102 9.91 -16.83 -17.77
N LEU A 103 10.23 -15.60 -18.18
CA LEU A 103 11.15 -15.36 -19.29
C LEU A 103 12.56 -15.86 -18.96
N MET A 104 13.06 -15.59 -17.76
CA MET A 104 14.36 -16.10 -17.28
C MET A 104 14.42 -17.63 -17.34
N MET A 105 13.41 -18.33 -16.81
CA MET A 105 13.36 -19.81 -16.82
C MET A 105 13.33 -20.39 -18.24
N ARG A 106 12.58 -19.77 -19.16
CA ARG A 106 12.57 -20.17 -20.57
C ARG A 106 13.95 -19.99 -21.20
N ASN A 107 14.57 -18.83 -20.98
CA ASN A 107 15.91 -18.55 -21.51
C ASN A 107 16.95 -19.55 -20.98
N ILE A 108 16.96 -19.85 -19.67
CA ILE A 108 17.85 -20.87 -19.09
C ILE A 108 17.63 -22.25 -19.76
N THR A 109 16.37 -22.61 -20.03
CA THR A 109 16.07 -23.87 -20.72
C THR A 109 16.68 -23.91 -22.12
N GLU A 110 16.56 -22.81 -22.87
CA GLU A 110 17.06 -22.71 -24.25
C GLU A 110 18.59 -22.57 -24.33
N THR A 111 19.21 -21.78 -23.44
CA THR A 111 20.63 -21.40 -23.55
C THR A 111 21.57 -22.25 -22.72
N LEU A 112 21.06 -22.94 -21.69
CA LEU A 112 21.85 -23.83 -20.84
C LEU A 112 21.45 -25.30 -21.01
N MET A 113 20.17 -25.60 -20.80
CA MET A 113 19.73 -27.00 -20.67
C MET A 113 19.81 -27.75 -22.01
N LYS A 114 19.32 -27.16 -23.10
CA LYS A 114 19.36 -27.77 -24.43
C LYS A 114 20.79 -27.98 -24.94
N PRO A 115 21.71 -26.99 -24.91
CA PRO A 115 23.09 -27.18 -25.38
C PRO A 115 23.85 -28.27 -24.60
N LEU A 116 23.72 -28.32 -23.27
CA LEU A 116 24.36 -29.37 -22.47
C LEU A 116 23.82 -30.77 -22.81
N GLU A 117 22.51 -30.88 -23.03
CA GLU A 117 21.90 -32.14 -23.44
C GLU A 117 22.33 -32.56 -24.85
N GLN A 118 22.41 -31.60 -25.78
CA GLN A 118 22.87 -31.80 -27.14
C GLN A 118 24.32 -32.27 -27.16
N PHE A 119 25.23 -31.57 -26.49
CA PHE A 119 26.64 -31.96 -26.41
C PHE A 119 26.80 -33.39 -25.88
N ARG A 120 26.04 -33.73 -24.84
CA ARG A 120 26.07 -35.08 -24.25
C ARG A 120 25.55 -36.15 -25.21
N LYS A 121 24.49 -35.87 -25.99
CA LYS A 121 23.90 -36.83 -26.92
C LYS A 121 24.72 -36.98 -28.20
N GLU A 122 25.10 -35.87 -28.81
CA GLU A 122 25.71 -35.84 -30.14
C GLU A 122 27.22 -36.10 -30.05
N HIS A 123 27.96 -35.40 -29.19
CA HIS A 123 29.41 -35.57 -29.10
C HIS A 123 29.79 -36.77 -28.24
N LEU A 124 29.35 -36.83 -26.99
CA LEU A 124 29.73 -37.95 -26.12
C LEU A 124 29.07 -39.28 -26.53
N GLY A 125 27.86 -39.23 -27.12
CA GLY A 125 27.21 -40.40 -27.70
C GLY A 125 27.91 -40.92 -28.96
N SER A 126 28.32 -40.03 -29.87
CA SER A 126 29.07 -40.44 -31.08
C SER A 126 30.47 -40.97 -30.72
N ALA A 127 31.16 -40.40 -29.74
CA ALA A 127 32.45 -40.92 -29.24
C ALA A 127 32.36 -42.38 -28.79
N LYS A 128 31.30 -42.73 -28.05
CA LYS A 128 31.05 -44.12 -27.60
C LYS A 128 30.79 -45.07 -28.76
N THR A 129 30.17 -44.57 -29.84
CA THR A 129 29.92 -45.36 -31.04
C THR A 129 31.20 -45.57 -31.83
N ALA A 130 32.00 -44.51 -32.03
CA ALA A 130 33.31 -44.58 -32.68
C ALA A 130 34.27 -45.51 -31.94
N ARG A 131 34.28 -45.47 -30.60
CA ARG A 131 35.03 -46.40 -29.75
C ARG A 131 34.70 -47.86 -30.04
N LYS A 132 33.41 -48.20 -30.12
CA LYS A 132 32.96 -49.57 -30.41
C LYS A 132 33.41 -50.03 -31.80
N THR A 133 33.36 -49.14 -32.79
CA THR A 133 33.85 -49.44 -34.14
C THR A 133 35.35 -49.71 -34.12
N TYR A 134 36.13 -48.84 -33.46
CA TYR A 134 37.57 -49.00 -33.30
C TYR A 134 37.96 -50.29 -32.57
N GLU A 135 37.28 -50.63 -31.48
CA GLU A 135 37.49 -51.89 -30.74
C GLU A 135 37.16 -53.10 -31.62
N LYS A 136 36.07 -53.05 -32.39
CA LYS A 136 35.67 -54.13 -33.32
C LYS A 136 36.69 -54.35 -34.45
N GLU A 137 37.17 -53.28 -35.09
CA GLU A 137 38.19 -53.40 -36.14
C GLU A 137 39.55 -53.81 -35.57
N THR A 138 39.88 -53.39 -34.33
CA THR A 138 41.04 -53.91 -33.58
C THR A 138 40.96 -55.43 -33.43
N GLU A 139 39.84 -55.96 -32.91
CA GLU A 139 39.66 -57.40 -32.70
C GLU A 139 39.72 -58.20 -34.01
N LYS A 140 39.09 -57.70 -35.08
CA LYS A 140 39.12 -58.33 -36.40
C LYS A 140 40.53 -58.43 -36.96
N TYR A 141 41.30 -57.34 -36.90
CA TYR A 141 42.66 -57.32 -37.42
C TYR A 141 43.56 -58.31 -36.67
N TYR A 142 43.60 -58.24 -35.34
CA TYR A 142 44.45 -59.14 -34.54
C TYR A 142 44.02 -60.60 -34.63
N SER A 143 42.71 -60.89 -34.71
CA SER A 143 42.24 -62.26 -34.96
C SER A 143 42.63 -62.78 -36.35
N SER A 144 42.55 -61.94 -37.39
CA SER A 144 42.99 -62.31 -38.74
C SER A 144 44.50 -62.54 -38.80
N LEU A 145 45.27 -61.68 -38.13
CA LEU A 145 46.74 -61.79 -38.05
C LEU A 145 47.16 -63.06 -37.33
N GLU A 146 46.55 -63.39 -36.19
CA GLU A 146 46.83 -64.62 -35.45
C GLU A 146 46.52 -65.87 -36.29
N LYS A 147 45.42 -65.86 -37.05
CA LYS A 147 45.10 -66.96 -37.99
C LYS A 147 46.18 -67.13 -39.06
N LEU A 148 46.65 -66.04 -39.66
CA LEU A 148 47.73 -66.07 -40.64
C LEU A 148 49.03 -66.62 -40.04
N LEU A 149 49.43 -66.11 -38.88
CA LEU A 149 50.67 -66.51 -38.20
C LEU A 149 50.66 -67.99 -37.76
N ASN A 150 49.48 -68.55 -37.49
CA ASN A 150 49.29 -69.95 -37.14
C ASN A 150 49.15 -70.88 -38.36
N MET A 151 49.16 -70.37 -39.59
CA MET A 151 49.11 -71.21 -40.78
C MET A 151 50.43 -71.96 -41.00
N SER A 152 50.33 -73.23 -41.40
CA SER A 152 51.52 -74.03 -41.73
C SER A 152 52.22 -73.47 -42.96
N ALA A 153 53.54 -73.27 -42.86
CA ALA A 153 54.42 -72.92 -43.98
C ALA A 153 54.42 -73.96 -45.13
N LYS A 154 53.79 -75.13 -44.94
CA LYS A 154 53.63 -76.18 -45.96
C LYS A 154 52.36 -76.01 -46.80
N LYS A 155 51.52 -75.00 -46.54
CA LYS A 155 50.33 -74.73 -47.36
C LYS A 155 50.72 -74.30 -48.78
N LYS A 156 49.78 -74.49 -49.72
CA LYS A 156 49.98 -74.07 -51.11
C LYS A 156 50.11 -72.54 -51.16
N GLU A 157 51.08 -72.04 -51.92
CA GLU A 157 51.35 -70.62 -52.17
C GLU A 157 50.09 -69.74 -52.37
N PRO A 158 49.11 -70.09 -53.22
CA PRO A 158 47.89 -69.28 -53.40
C PRO A 158 47.05 -69.14 -52.12
N GLN A 159 47.06 -70.13 -51.22
CA GLN A 159 46.33 -70.06 -49.95
C GLN A 159 47.04 -69.16 -48.93
N LEU A 160 48.36 -69.06 -49.01
CA LEU A 160 49.16 -68.14 -48.18
C LEU A 160 48.94 -66.70 -48.65
N GLN A 161 49.01 -66.47 -49.96
CA GLN A 161 48.76 -65.15 -50.57
C GLN A 161 47.34 -64.63 -50.30
N GLU A 162 46.32 -65.49 -50.33
CA GLU A 162 44.94 -65.10 -49.97
C GLU A 162 44.83 -64.67 -48.49
N ALA A 163 45.49 -65.39 -47.59
CA ALA A 163 45.51 -65.04 -46.17
C ALA A 163 46.29 -63.75 -45.89
N ASP A 164 47.42 -63.52 -46.58
CA ASP A 164 48.19 -62.27 -46.51
C ASP A 164 47.35 -61.08 -46.98
N MET A 165 46.67 -61.21 -48.12
CA MET A 165 45.79 -60.17 -48.66
C MET A 165 44.62 -59.87 -47.69
N SER A 166 44.02 -60.90 -47.10
CA SER A 166 42.95 -60.74 -46.09
C SER A 166 43.44 -59.98 -44.85
N VAL A 167 44.64 -60.29 -44.35
CA VAL A 167 45.25 -59.55 -43.22
C VAL A 167 45.58 -58.12 -43.62
N GLN A 168 46.06 -57.89 -44.84
CA GLN A 168 46.36 -56.54 -45.32
C GLN A 168 45.10 -55.65 -45.40
N VAL A 169 43.99 -56.20 -45.89
CA VAL A 169 42.69 -55.48 -45.93
C VAL A 169 42.20 -55.15 -44.52
N THR A 170 42.21 -56.13 -43.60
CA THR A 170 41.75 -55.89 -42.22
C THR A 170 42.69 -54.94 -41.46
N ARG A 171 44.00 -54.96 -41.75
CA ARG A 171 44.96 -53.99 -41.22
C ARG A 171 44.64 -52.56 -41.67
N GLN A 172 44.33 -52.37 -42.96
CA GLN A 172 43.97 -51.06 -43.50
C GLN A 172 42.69 -50.52 -42.85
N GLN A 173 41.66 -51.36 -42.71
CA GLN A 173 40.40 -50.99 -42.03
C GLN A 173 40.62 -50.62 -40.56
N PHE A 174 41.47 -51.37 -39.83
CA PHE A 174 41.86 -51.04 -38.47
C PHE A 174 42.58 -49.68 -38.40
N GLN A 175 43.54 -49.44 -39.29
CA GLN A 175 44.32 -48.20 -39.31
C GLN A 175 43.43 -46.99 -39.63
N GLU A 176 42.54 -47.10 -40.61
CA GLU A 176 41.55 -46.06 -40.93
C GLU A 176 40.65 -45.77 -39.73
N SER A 177 40.07 -46.81 -39.11
CA SER A 177 39.25 -46.66 -37.91
C SER A 177 40.00 -46.05 -36.72
N SER A 178 41.29 -46.37 -36.57
CA SER A 178 42.17 -45.80 -35.54
C SER A 178 42.38 -44.30 -35.75
N LEU A 179 42.68 -43.88 -36.99
CA LEU A 179 42.84 -42.47 -37.35
C LEU A 179 41.55 -41.67 -37.14
N GLU A 180 40.41 -42.20 -37.59
CA GLU A 180 39.09 -41.59 -37.37
C GLU A 180 38.77 -41.43 -35.88
N TYR A 181 39.04 -42.46 -35.09
CA TYR A 181 38.77 -42.43 -33.66
C TYR A 181 39.66 -41.44 -32.93
N VAL A 182 40.97 -41.41 -33.23
CA VAL A 182 41.92 -40.43 -32.69
C VAL A 182 41.50 -39.00 -33.05
N CYS A 183 41.13 -38.76 -34.31
CA CYS A 183 40.63 -37.47 -34.76
C CYS A 183 39.38 -37.07 -33.96
N LYS A 184 38.44 -38.01 -33.77
CA LYS A 184 37.20 -37.77 -33.03
C LYS A 184 37.44 -37.42 -31.56
N LEU A 185 38.36 -38.12 -30.89
CA LEU A 185 38.71 -37.84 -29.50
C LEU A 185 39.26 -36.41 -29.36
N GLN A 186 40.19 -36.01 -30.23
CA GLN A 186 40.77 -34.67 -30.22
C GLN A 186 39.73 -33.59 -30.53
N GLU A 187 38.86 -33.81 -31.53
CA GLU A 187 37.77 -32.90 -31.87
C GLU A 187 36.89 -32.59 -30.64
N ILE A 188 36.48 -33.62 -29.90
CA ILE A 188 35.60 -33.46 -28.73
C ILE A 188 36.33 -32.75 -27.58
N GLN A 189 37.62 -33.01 -27.39
CA GLN A 189 38.43 -32.32 -26.37
C GLN A 189 38.56 -30.82 -26.64
N GLU A 190 38.56 -30.40 -27.91
CA GLU A 190 38.54 -28.99 -28.28
C GLU A 190 37.12 -28.40 -28.17
N ARG A 191 36.10 -29.10 -28.70
CA ARG A 191 34.69 -28.66 -28.62
C ARG A 191 34.21 -28.40 -27.20
N LYS A 192 34.57 -29.27 -26.24
CA LYS A 192 34.12 -29.12 -24.85
C LYS A 192 34.51 -27.77 -24.24
N LYS A 193 35.60 -27.14 -24.72
CA LYS A 193 36.11 -25.88 -24.16
C LYS A 193 35.15 -24.72 -24.41
N PHE A 194 34.43 -24.71 -25.53
CA PHE A 194 33.49 -23.65 -25.86
C PHE A 194 32.04 -24.11 -25.75
N GLU A 195 31.68 -25.30 -26.26
CA GLU A 195 30.28 -25.78 -26.25
C GLU A 195 29.75 -26.10 -24.84
N CYS A 196 30.62 -26.29 -23.83
CA CYS A 196 30.20 -26.42 -22.43
C CYS A 196 30.29 -25.11 -21.63
N VAL A 197 31.12 -24.15 -22.07
CA VAL A 197 31.38 -22.90 -21.32
C VAL A 197 30.46 -21.77 -21.78
N GLU A 198 30.20 -21.64 -23.08
CA GLU A 198 29.26 -20.66 -23.62
C GLU A 198 27.85 -20.77 -23.01
N PRO A 199 27.27 -21.98 -22.82
CA PRO A 199 25.99 -22.13 -22.12
C PRO A 199 26.02 -21.60 -20.67
N MET A 200 27.15 -21.76 -19.97
CA MET A 200 27.31 -21.23 -18.60
C MET A 200 27.34 -19.70 -18.60
N LEU A 201 28.07 -19.11 -19.54
CA LEU A 201 28.12 -17.67 -19.70
C LEU A 201 26.71 -17.10 -20.00
N ALA A 202 25.98 -17.74 -20.91
CA ALA A 202 24.62 -17.36 -21.26
C ALA A 202 23.64 -17.50 -20.08
N PHE A 203 23.83 -18.50 -19.22
CA PHE A 203 23.08 -18.65 -17.97
C PHE A 203 23.28 -17.44 -17.05
N PHE A 204 24.53 -17.05 -16.77
CA PHE A 204 24.80 -15.89 -15.91
C PHE A 204 24.26 -14.59 -16.51
N GLN A 205 24.41 -14.39 -17.82
CA GLN A 205 23.83 -13.24 -18.54
C GLN A 205 22.31 -13.17 -18.33
N THR A 206 21.63 -14.31 -18.46
CA THR A 206 20.17 -14.43 -18.27
C THR A 206 19.75 -14.08 -16.84
N VAL A 207 20.48 -14.59 -15.85
CA VAL A 207 20.24 -14.30 -14.43
C VAL A 207 20.45 -12.82 -14.12
N PHE A 208 21.52 -12.20 -14.63
CA PHE A 208 21.77 -10.77 -14.42
C PHE A 208 20.71 -9.89 -15.08
N THR A 209 20.23 -10.28 -16.27
CA THR A 209 19.14 -9.57 -16.95
C THR A 209 17.86 -9.61 -16.11
N PHE A 210 17.51 -10.75 -15.51
CA PHE A 210 16.36 -10.84 -14.60
C PHE A 210 16.49 -9.90 -13.39
N TYR A 211 17.64 -9.89 -12.72
CA TYR A 211 17.85 -8.99 -11.58
C TYR A 211 17.78 -7.52 -11.96
N HIS A 212 18.37 -7.14 -13.09
CA HIS A 212 18.29 -5.78 -13.61
C HIS A 212 16.83 -5.39 -13.91
N GLN A 213 16.07 -6.27 -14.55
CA GLN A 213 14.67 -6.01 -14.85
C GLN A 213 13.82 -5.89 -13.57
N GLY A 214 14.10 -6.69 -12.54
CA GLY A 214 13.46 -6.56 -11.22
C GLY A 214 13.77 -5.22 -10.56
N TYR A 215 15.01 -4.73 -10.68
CA TYR A 215 15.40 -3.39 -10.19
C TYR A 215 14.64 -2.27 -10.91
N GLU A 216 14.57 -2.31 -12.25
CA GLU A 216 13.85 -1.28 -13.03
C GLU A 216 12.36 -1.27 -12.70
N LEU A 217 11.73 -2.43 -12.53
CA LEU A 217 10.34 -2.52 -12.07
C LEU A 217 10.16 -1.88 -10.68
N ALA A 218 11.06 -2.18 -9.73
CA ALA A 218 10.99 -1.64 -8.38
C ALA A 218 11.19 -0.11 -8.35
N LYS A 219 12.10 0.39 -9.20
CA LYS A 219 12.35 1.82 -9.37
C LYS A 219 11.14 2.55 -9.95
N ASP A 220 10.52 2.00 -10.99
CA ASP A 220 9.26 2.54 -11.56
C ASP A 220 8.14 2.61 -10.51
N PHE A 221 8.10 1.62 -9.59
CA PHE A 221 7.09 1.52 -8.55
C PHE A 221 7.30 2.48 -7.36
N ASP A 222 8.49 3.05 -7.19
CA ASP A 222 8.85 3.88 -6.03
C ASP A 222 8.00 5.16 -5.92
N HIS A 223 7.66 5.78 -7.05
CA HIS A 223 6.79 6.96 -7.07
C HIS A 223 5.40 6.65 -6.48
N TYR A 224 4.81 5.54 -6.91
CA TYR A 224 3.52 5.09 -6.39
C TYR A 224 3.61 4.76 -4.90
N LYS A 225 4.66 4.02 -4.49
CA LYS A 225 4.90 3.68 -3.08
C LYS A 225 4.95 4.92 -2.18
N LYS A 226 5.69 5.96 -2.59
CA LYS A 226 5.79 7.23 -1.84
C LYS A 226 4.45 7.94 -1.74
N ALA A 227 3.69 8.01 -2.84
CA ALA A 227 2.36 8.60 -2.83
C ALA A 227 1.40 7.85 -1.89
N LEU A 228 1.40 6.52 -1.96
CA LEU A 228 0.59 5.68 -1.07
C LEU A 228 0.96 5.87 0.41
N GLN A 229 2.24 5.99 0.75
CA GLN A 229 2.69 6.28 2.11
C GLN A 229 2.12 7.60 2.64
N ILE A 230 2.08 8.64 1.81
CA ILE A 230 1.48 9.93 2.17
C ILE A 230 -0.02 9.76 2.41
N ASN A 231 -0.74 9.08 1.50
CA ASN A 231 -2.18 8.89 1.61
C ASN A 231 -2.57 8.07 2.85
N ILE A 232 -1.77 7.06 3.21
CA ILE A 232 -1.93 6.30 4.47
C ILE A 232 -1.76 7.22 5.68
N GLN A 233 -0.74 8.07 5.68
CA GLN A 233 -0.49 8.98 6.80
C GLN A 233 -1.60 10.04 6.94
N ASN A 234 -2.10 10.57 5.82
CA ASN A 234 -3.24 11.49 5.81
C ASN A 234 -4.50 10.81 6.37
N THR A 235 -4.79 9.59 5.92
CA THR A 235 -5.93 8.80 6.40
C THR A 235 -5.85 8.52 7.89
N ARG A 236 -4.64 8.19 8.41
CA ARG A 236 -4.40 8.01 9.85
C ARG A 236 -4.68 9.29 10.62
N SER A 237 -4.16 10.43 10.17
CA SER A 237 -4.37 11.72 10.85
C SER A 237 -5.85 12.12 10.88
N ARG A 238 -6.58 11.91 9.78
CA ARG A 238 -8.03 12.13 9.72
C ARG A 238 -8.79 11.21 10.66
N PHE A 239 -8.41 9.94 10.75
CA PHE A 239 -8.99 9.00 11.70
C PHE A 239 -8.77 9.44 13.15
N GLU A 240 -7.57 9.85 13.52
CA GLU A 240 -7.27 10.33 14.87
C GLU A 240 -8.13 11.54 15.25
N GLY A 241 -8.28 12.51 14.34
CA GLY A 241 -9.19 13.66 14.52
C GLY A 241 -10.64 13.22 14.71
N THR A 242 -11.15 12.38 13.79
CA THR A 242 -12.52 11.85 13.86
C THR A 242 -12.76 11.08 15.16
N ARG A 243 -11.79 10.26 15.58
CA ARG A 243 -11.86 9.48 16.83
C ARG A 243 -11.98 10.39 18.04
N SER A 244 -11.22 11.49 18.10
CA SER A 244 -11.32 12.47 19.19
C SER A 244 -12.73 13.04 19.30
N GLU A 245 -13.31 13.47 18.17
CA GLU A 245 -14.67 14.02 18.10
C GLU A 245 -15.73 13.00 18.52
N VAL A 246 -15.59 11.72 18.13
CA VAL A 246 -16.48 10.64 18.59
C VAL A 246 -16.39 10.45 20.11
N PHE A 247 -15.19 10.48 20.69
CA PHE A 247 -15.01 10.36 22.13
C PHE A 247 -15.58 11.55 22.90
N GLU A 248 -15.41 12.77 22.39
CA GLU A 248 -16.02 13.96 22.99
C GLU A 248 -17.55 13.90 22.94
N LEU A 249 -18.13 13.50 21.81
CA LEU A 249 -19.58 13.28 21.71
C LEU A 249 -20.05 12.20 22.69
N LEU A 250 -19.33 11.08 22.79
CA LEU A 250 -19.65 10.00 23.72
C LEU A 250 -19.67 10.50 25.17
N ASN A 251 -18.69 11.30 25.58
CA ASN A 251 -18.61 11.82 26.94
C ASN A 251 -19.73 12.83 27.22
N ARG A 252 -20.02 13.75 26.29
CA ARG A 252 -21.14 14.70 26.42
C ARG A 252 -22.49 14.00 26.57
N ILE A 253 -22.74 12.97 25.75
CA ILE A 253 -23.98 12.18 25.86
C ILE A 253 -24.05 11.43 27.20
N LYS A 254 -22.92 10.95 27.73
CA LYS A 254 -22.87 10.29 29.06
C LYS A 254 -23.15 11.27 30.20
N GLU A 255 -22.67 12.50 30.11
CA GLU A 255 -22.85 13.53 31.14
C GLU A 255 -24.29 14.05 31.19
N SER A 256 -24.91 14.28 30.03
CA SER A 256 -26.27 14.85 29.91
C SER A 256 -27.20 14.02 29.02
N PRO A 257 -27.50 12.75 29.36
CA PRO A 257 -28.29 11.86 28.50
C PRO A 257 -29.72 12.34 28.23
N GLN A 258 -30.24 13.25 29.07
CA GLN A 258 -31.60 13.79 28.91
C GLN A 258 -31.72 14.79 27.76
N GLU A 259 -30.64 15.50 27.43
CA GLU A 259 -30.60 16.52 26.36
C GLU A 259 -30.61 15.89 24.96
N TYR A 260 -30.11 14.67 24.85
CA TYR A 260 -30.00 13.91 23.59
C TYR A 260 -31.15 12.90 23.38
N ARG A 261 -32.27 13.03 24.13
CA ARG A 261 -33.45 12.16 23.97
C ARG A 261 -34.23 12.40 22.67
N GLN A 262 -34.08 13.56 22.04
CA GLN A 262 -34.75 13.87 20.77
C GLN A 262 -33.82 13.51 19.61
N THR A 263 -34.25 12.57 18.77
CA THR A 263 -33.58 12.15 17.53
C THR A 263 -33.81 13.13 16.38
N SER A 264 -34.74 14.07 16.54
CA SER A 264 -35.18 15.00 15.51
C SER A 264 -35.79 16.26 16.14
N PRO A 265 -35.57 17.46 15.58
CA PRO A 265 -36.19 18.69 16.10
C PRO A 265 -37.71 18.72 15.92
N ILE A 266 -38.21 18.04 14.88
CA ILE A 266 -39.63 18.07 14.46
C ILE A 266 -40.46 16.93 15.06
N SER A 267 -39.82 15.87 15.58
CA SER A 267 -40.50 14.73 16.19
C SER A 267 -40.02 14.44 17.62
N SER A 268 -40.81 13.69 18.36
CA SER A 268 -40.46 13.18 19.68
C SER A 268 -40.79 11.70 19.72
N GLU A 269 -39.82 10.89 20.13
CA GLU A 269 -39.85 9.44 19.95
C GLU A 269 -39.57 8.72 21.27
N GLY A 270 -40.20 7.57 21.47
CA GLY A 270 -39.99 6.78 22.68
C GLY A 270 -41.04 5.70 22.87
N TYR A 271 -40.88 4.88 23.91
CA TYR A 271 -41.86 3.84 24.22
C TYR A 271 -42.94 4.34 25.17
N LEU A 272 -44.19 3.99 24.87
CA LEU A 272 -45.34 4.13 25.75
C LEU A 272 -46.07 2.79 25.87
N TYR A 273 -46.67 2.52 27.02
CA TYR A 273 -47.64 1.44 27.14
C TYR A 273 -49.03 2.00 26.85
N VAL A 274 -49.69 1.47 25.84
CA VAL A 274 -51.05 1.89 25.45
C VAL A 274 -52.06 0.92 26.05
N GLN A 275 -53.11 1.45 26.67
CA GLN A 275 -54.20 0.63 27.21
C GLN A 275 -55.14 0.20 26.09
N GLU A 276 -55.18 -1.09 25.81
CA GLU A 276 -56.09 -1.71 24.84
C GLU A 276 -57.23 -2.40 25.58
N LYS A 277 -58.47 -2.13 25.16
CA LYS A 277 -59.66 -2.82 25.69
C LYS A 277 -59.78 -4.18 25.01
N ARG A 278 -59.89 -5.25 25.79
CA ARG A 278 -60.18 -6.60 25.29
C ARG A 278 -61.68 -6.90 25.41
N PRO A 279 -62.22 -7.82 24.60
CA PRO A 279 -63.58 -8.30 24.77
C PRO A 279 -63.79 -8.86 26.19
N PRO A 280 -64.96 -8.66 26.81
CA PRO A 280 -65.30 -9.33 28.07
C PRO A 280 -65.13 -10.86 27.93
N PRO A 281 -64.58 -11.57 28.94
CA PRO A 281 -64.27 -11.15 30.32
C PRO A 281 -62.85 -10.59 30.54
N PHE A 282 -62.05 -10.38 29.48
CA PHE A 282 -60.60 -10.19 29.56
C PHE A 282 -60.12 -8.77 29.94
N GLY A 283 -61.04 -7.84 30.22
CA GLY A 283 -60.73 -6.50 30.73
C GLY A 283 -59.89 -5.65 29.77
N SER A 284 -58.83 -5.01 30.27
CA SER A 284 -57.89 -4.23 29.47
C SER A 284 -56.48 -4.79 29.59
N SER A 285 -55.70 -4.71 28.50
CA SER A 285 -54.27 -5.02 28.52
C SER A 285 -53.43 -3.80 28.17
N TRP A 286 -52.18 -3.82 28.62
CA TRP A 286 -51.20 -2.78 28.29
C TRP A 286 -50.23 -3.31 27.25
N VAL A 287 -50.14 -2.63 26.11
CA VAL A 287 -49.28 -3.04 25.01
C VAL A 287 -48.18 -1.99 24.84
N LYS A 288 -46.92 -2.44 24.91
CA LYS A 288 -45.77 -1.57 24.67
C LYS A 288 -45.74 -1.21 23.18
N ARG A 289 -45.80 0.08 22.88
CA ARG A 289 -45.69 0.60 21.51
C ARG A 289 -44.55 1.62 21.42
N TYR A 290 -43.80 1.56 20.33
CA TYR A 290 -42.86 2.61 19.96
C TYR A 290 -43.64 3.75 19.32
N CYS A 291 -43.55 4.93 19.92
CA CYS A 291 -44.37 6.07 19.58
C CYS A 291 -43.50 7.17 18.98
N THR A 292 -44.00 7.80 17.91
CA THR A 292 -43.39 8.94 17.23
C THR A 292 -44.43 10.04 17.13
N PHE A 293 -44.23 11.14 17.85
CA PHE A 293 -45.08 12.32 17.80
C PHE A 293 -44.48 13.37 16.86
N VAL A 294 -45.24 13.81 15.86
CA VAL A 294 -44.85 14.86 14.91
C VAL A 294 -45.46 16.19 15.36
N LYS A 295 -44.62 17.12 15.83
CA LYS A 295 -45.06 18.33 16.56
C LYS A 295 -45.96 19.24 15.71
N GLU A 296 -45.59 19.51 14.46
CA GLU A 296 -46.32 20.42 13.57
C GLU A 296 -47.72 19.91 13.23
N GLN A 297 -47.85 18.60 13.01
CA GLN A 297 -49.09 17.95 12.60
C GLN A 297 -49.93 17.46 13.78
N LYS A 298 -49.35 17.44 14.99
CA LYS A 298 -49.92 16.84 16.21
C LYS A 298 -50.32 15.37 16.04
N ILE A 299 -49.63 14.63 15.18
CA ILE A 299 -49.92 13.20 14.93
C ILE A 299 -49.02 12.34 15.80
N LEU A 300 -49.61 11.35 16.47
CA LEU A 300 -48.90 10.29 17.18
C LEU A 300 -48.98 8.98 16.39
N HIS A 301 -47.85 8.55 15.85
CA HIS A 301 -47.68 7.23 15.26
C HIS A 301 -47.29 6.23 16.34
N MET A 302 -47.92 5.07 16.39
CA MET A 302 -47.69 4.03 17.38
C MET A 302 -47.50 2.70 16.68
N LYS A 303 -46.34 2.07 16.89
CA LYS A 303 -45.98 0.79 16.30
C LYS A 303 -45.77 -0.26 17.38
N THR A 304 -46.29 -1.46 17.20
CA THR A 304 -45.93 -2.57 18.08
C THR A 304 -44.50 -2.99 17.77
N PHE A 305 -43.69 -3.16 18.82
CA PHE A 305 -42.30 -3.59 18.70
C PHE A 305 -42.01 -4.65 19.74
N ASP A 306 -41.79 -5.88 19.28
CA ASP A 306 -41.38 -7.00 20.12
C ASP A 306 -39.89 -7.28 19.95
N GLN A 307 -39.15 -7.09 21.03
CA GLN A 307 -37.71 -7.28 21.08
C GLN A 307 -37.31 -8.77 21.05
N ARG A 308 -38.21 -9.69 21.41
CA ARG A 308 -37.97 -11.14 21.35
C ARG A 308 -38.15 -11.72 19.94
N SER A 309 -38.93 -11.05 19.09
CA SER A 309 -39.22 -11.47 17.71
C SER A 309 -38.18 -10.99 16.68
N GLY A 310 -36.99 -10.56 17.12
CA GLY A 310 -35.95 -10.05 16.22
C GLY A 310 -36.24 -8.66 15.63
N GLY A 311 -37.13 -7.88 16.25
CA GLY A 311 -37.38 -6.48 15.86
C GLY A 311 -38.28 -6.30 14.63
N LYS A 312 -39.09 -7.29 14.25
CA LYS A 312 -40.11 -7.10 13.21
C LYS A 312 -41.06 -5.96 13.61
N LEU A 313 -41.12 -4.93 12.77
CA LEU A 313 -42.00 -3.78 12.95
C LEU A 313 -43.45 -4.23 12.71
N GLY A 314 -44.31 -4.09 13.72
CA GLY A 314 -45.73 -4.40 13.58
C GLY A 314 -46.53 -3.30 12.90
N GLU A 315 -47.86 -3.46 12.88
CA GLU A 315 -48.78 -2.48 12.29
C GLU A 315 -48.64 -1.10 12.95
N THR A 316 -48.74 -0.06 12.13
CA THR A 316 -48.64 1.33 12.56
C THR A 316 -50.03 1.92 12.69
N GLU A 317 -50.43 2.29 13.91
CA GLU A 317 -51.63 3.08 14.17
C GLU A 317 -51.25 4.55 14.30
N SER A 318 -52.02 5.46 13.69
CA SER A 318 -51.77 6.90 13.76
C SER A 318 -53.02 7.62 14.25
N VAL A 319 -52.84 8.57 15.17
CA VAL A 319 -53.96 9.37 15.72
C VAL A 319 -53.57 10.83 15.80
N THR A 320 -54.50 11.73 15.48
CA THR A 320 -54.31 13.17 15.65
C THR A 320 -54.67 13.59 17.08
N ILE A 321 -53.71 14.20 17.79
CA ILE A 321 -53.89 14.63 19.18
C ILE A 321 -54.65 15.96 19.23
N LYS A 322 -55.73 15.96 20.01
CA LYS A 322 -56.49 17.18 20.39
C LYS A 322 -55.92 17.81 21.65
N SER A 323 -55.77 17.02 22.70
CA SER A 323 -55.23 17.45 24.00
C SER A 323 -54.59 16.27 24.74
N CYS A 324 -53.66 16.57 25.65
CA CYS A 324 -53.00 15.58 26.51
C CYS A 324 -53.14 16.03 27.96
N VAL A 325 -53.64 15.16 28.83
CA VAL A 325 -53.91 15.48 30.24
C VAL A 325 -53.27 14.45 31.15
N ARG A 326 -52.70 14.91 32.27
CA ARG A 326 -52.15 14.04 33.31
C ARG A 326 -53.28 13.30 34.03
N LYS A 327 -53.11 12.00 34.24
CA LYS A 327 -54.03 11.19 35.04
C LYS A 327 -53.48 11.01 36.44
N THR A 328 -54.27 11.36 37.46
CA THR A 328 -53.88 11.18 38.86
C THR A 328 -53.98 9.70 39.26
N THR A 329 -53.03 9.26 40.08
CA THR A 329 -52.91 7.87 40.58
C THR A 329 -54.19 7.38 41.29
N ASP A 330 -55.05 8.30 41.72
CA ASP A 330 -56.29 8.00 42.46
C ASP A 330 -57.36 7.33 41.59
N THR A 331 -57.21 7.33 40.26
CA THR A 331 -58.19 6.78 39.30
C THR A 331 -57.78 5.45 38.65
N LEU A 332 -56.47 5.15 38.64
CA LEU A 332 -55.88 3.94 38.10
C LEU A 332 -54.65 3.61 38.96
N ASP A 333 -54.55 2.38 39.46
CA ASP A 333 -53.41 1.90 40.26
C ASP A 333 -52.11 1.71 39.42
N ARG A 334 -51.71 2.75 38.68
CA ARG A 334 -50.54 2.80 37.80
C ARG A 334 -49.96 4.21 37.74
N ARG A 335 -48.63 4.30 37.87
CA ARG A 335 -47.88 5.56 37.82
C ARG A 335 -47.66 6.04 36.37
N PHE A 336 -47.48 7.36 36.21
CA PHE A 336 -47.03 8.00 34.96
C PHE A 336 -48.02 7.88 33.79
N CYS A 337 -49.32 7.91 34.08
CA CYS A 337 -50.36 7.78 33.06
C CYS A 337 -50.81 9.14 32.49
N LEU A 338 -51.05 9.17 31.19
CA LEU A 338 -51.56 10.31 30.42
C LEU A 338 -52.83 9.88 29.67
N ASP A 339 -53.81 10.76 29.60
CA ASP A 339 -54.99 10.61 28.75
C ASP A 339 -54.83 11.52 27.52
N ILE A 340 -54.88 10.91 26.33
CA ILE A 340 -54.77 11.60 25.05
C ILE A 340 -56.16 11.65 24.40
N GLU A 341 -56.69 12.85 24.21
CA GLU A 341 -57.92 13.06 23.45
C GLU A 341 -57.61 13.06 21.94
N ILE A 342 -58.33 12.26 21.16
CA ILE A 342 -58.11 12.11 19.72
C ILE A 342 -59.09 13.01 18.95
N THR A 343 -58.59 13.79 18.00
CA THR A 343 -59.41 14.67 17.13
C THR A 343 -60.27 13.85 16.18
N ASP A 344 -59.71 12.80 15.58
CA ASP A 344 -60.35 11.99 14.54
C ASP A 344 -61.45 11.06 15.08
N ARG A 345 -61.52 10.89 16.40
CA ARG A 345 -62.47 10.01 17.11
C ARG A 345 -63.05 10.72 18.33
N PRO A 346 -64.06 11.60 18.15
CA PRO A 346 -64.68 12.32 19.25
C PRO A 346 -65.18 11.33 20.32
N SER A 347 -64.95 11.66 21.59
CA SER A 347 -65.28 10.81 22.77
C SER A 347 -64.39 9.57 22.99
N THR A 348 -63.33 9.37 22.19
CA THR A 348 -62.31 8.34 22.45
C THR A 348 -61.10 8.95 23.15
N VAL A 349 -60.81 8.46 24.36
CA VAL A 349 -59.61 8.80 25.12
C VAL A 349 -58.65 7.62 25.07
N LEU A 350 -57.41 7.87 24.68
CA LEU A 350 -56.34 6.89 24.68
C LEU A 350 -55.53 7.05 25.99
N THR A 351 -55.68 6.09 26.90
CA THR A 351 -54.84 6.05 28.11
C THR A 351 -53.48 5.46 27.75
N VAL A 352 -52.41 6.19 28.03
CA VAL A 352 -51.03 5.74 27.85
C VAL A 352 -50.25 5.84 29.15
N GLN A 353 -49.22 5.02 29.31
CA GLN A 353 -48.33 5.00 30.45
C GLN A 353 -46.88 5.19 29.99
N ALA A 354 -46.22 6.21 30.55
CA ALA A 354 -44.79 6.45 30.38
C ALA A 354 -43.96 5.54 31.30
N LEU A 355 -42.68 5.34 30.96
CA LEU A 355 -41.81 4.40 31.68
C LEU A 355 -41.26 4.98 32.99
N SER A 356 -41.15 6.29 33.07
CA SER A 356 -40.57 7.02 34.21
C SER A 356 -41.25 8.38 34.38
N GLU A 357 -40.99 9.06 35.50
CA GLU A 357 -41.50 10.42 35.71
C GLU A 357 -40.89 11.43 34.72
N ASP A 358 -39.62 11.24 34.36
CA ASP A 358 -38.97 12.04 33.32
C ASP A 358 -39.65 11.85 31.95
N ASP A 359 -39.95 10.60 31.58
CA ASP A 359 -40.64 10.31 30.31
C ASP A 359 -42.06 10.87 30.32
N HIS A 360 -42.74 10.82 31.47
CA HIS A 360 -44.04 11.44 31.63
C HIS A 360 -43.98 12.95 31.40
N ARG A 361 -43.03 13.65 32.05
CA ARG A 361 -42.80 15.09 31.84
C ARG A 361 -42.46 15.41 30.38
N PHE A 362 -41.58 14.61 29.79
CA PHE A 362 -41.18 14.74 28.39
C PHE A 362 -42.38 14.63 27.44
N TRP A 363 -43.20 13.58 27.58
CA TRP A 363 -44.38 13.37 26.72
C TRP A 363 -45.48 14.42 26.98
N MET A 364 -45.71 14.82 28.23
CA MET A 364 -46.62 15.93 28.57
C MET A 364 -46.20 17.23 27.87
N HIS A 365 -44.91 17.59 27.94
CA HIS A 365 -44.40 18.78 27.28
C HIS A 365 -44.47 18.66 25.76
N ALA A 366 -44.04 17.52 25.19
CA ALA A 366 -44.04 17.30 23.75
C ALA A 366 -45.45 17.39 23.14
N MET A 367 -46.46 16.78 23.78
CA MET A 367 -47.84 16.75 23.28
C MET A 367 -48.67 17.99 23.68
N GLY A 368 -48.07 19.00 24.32
CA GLY A 368 -48.76 20.24 24.71
C GLY A 368 -49.75 20.08 25.87
N GLY A 369 -49.47 19.18 26.82
CA GLY A 369 -50.28 18.99 28.01
C GLY A 369 -50.18 20.16 29.01
N LYS A 370 -51.23 20.37 29.80
CA LYS A 370 -51.30 21.44 30.82
C LYS A 370 -50.85 20.90 32.18
N GLU A 371 -49.78 21.45 32.77
CA GLU A 371 -49.39 21.24 34.19
C GLU A 371 -49.48 22.55 34.99
N SER A 372 -49.76 22.45 36.30
CA SER A 372 -49.64 23.56 37.25
C SER A 372 -48.17 23.80 37.57
N MET A 373 -47.62 24.92 37.09
CA MET A 373 -46.21 25.29 37.16
C MET A 373 -45.74 25.60 38.59
N GLN A 374 -45.07 24.66 39.23
CA GLN A 374 -44.06 24.94 40.27
C GLN A 374 -42.90 23.97 40.08
N TYR A 375 -41.67 24.49 40.03
CA TYR A 375 -40.40 23.79 39.79
C TYR A 375 -39.99 23.54 38.33
N LEU A 376 -39.63 24.62 37.61
CA LEU A 376 -38.62 24.59 36.55
C LEU A 376 -38.05 25.99 36.32
N ASN A 377 -37.29 26.47 37.31
CA ASN A 377 -36.32 27.56 37.14
C ASN A 377 -34.99 27.07 37.72
N ARG A 378 -34.33 26.16 37.01
CA ARG A 378 -32.90 25.94 37.18
C ARG A 378 -32.37 25.22 35.94
N THR A 379 -31.16 25.63 35.56
CA THR A 379 -30.32 25.14 34.47
C THR A 379 -30.74 25.51 33.05
N HIS A 380 -30.73 26.81 32.76
CA HIS A 380 -29.99 27.32 31.60
C HIS A 380 -28.99 28.35 32.13
N SER A 381 -28.02 27.88 32.92
CA SER A 381 -26.76 28.61 32.99
C SER A 381 -26.07 28.31 31.67
N ARG A 382 -26.40 29.10 30.64
CA ARG A 382 -25.45 29.34 29.54
C ARG A 382 -24.18 29.74 30.27
N GLU A 383 -23.20 28.83 30.37
CA GLU A 383 -21.84 29.23 30.73
C GLU A 383 -21.57 30.49 29.92
N ARG A 384 -21.12 31.55 30.59
CA ARG A 384 -20.78 32.81 29.95
C ARG A 384 -19.59 32.53 29.03
N GLY A 385 -19.90 31.99 27.85
CA GLY A 385 -19.01 31.83 26.74
C GLY A 385 -18.66 33.22 26.24
N ILE A 386 -17.44 33.33 25.75
CA ILE A 386 -16.93 34.49 25.04
C ILE A 386 -17.96 34.92 23.98
N ASP A 387 -18.41 36.19 24.01
CA ASP A 387 -19.34 36.76 23.03
C ASP A 387 -18.57 37.12 21.75
N ALA A 388 -18.06 36.10 21.06
CA ALA A 388 -17.27 36.28 19.85
C ALA A 388 -18.19 36.65 18.69
N GLN A 389 -18.00 37.83 18.08
CA GLN A 389 -18.76 38.25 16.91
C GLN A 389 -17.85 38.58 15.73
N LEU A 390 -18.40 38.54 14.51
CA LEU A 390 -17.69 38.99 13.30
C LEU A 390 -17.84 40.52 13.13
N ASP A 391 -17.52 41.26 14.18
CA ASP A 391 -17.44 42.73 14.21
C ASP A 391 -16.01 43.21 13.88
N ASP A 392 -15.78 44.51 13.95
CA ASP A 392 -14.51 45.11 13.55
C ASP A 392 -13.38 44.73 14.52
N GLU A 393 -13.69 44.58 15.82
CA GLU A 393 -12.82 44.09 16.88
C GLU A 393 -12.40 42.65 16.61
N GLY A 394 -13.35 41.76 16.33
CA GLY A 394 -13.10 40.37 15.98
C GLY A 394 -12.25 40.21 14.72
N ILE A 395 -12.50 41.02 13.68
CA ILE A 395 -11.68 41.04 12.46
C ILE A 395 -10.27 41.57 12.75
N SER A 396 -10.14 42.58 13.60
CA SER A 396 -8.84 43.12 14.04
C SER A 396 -8.03 42.06 14.78
N PHE A 397 -8.66 41.32 15.70
CA PHE A 397 -8.04 40.21 16.43
C PHE A 397 -7.50 39.13 15.49
N VAL A 398 -8.27 38.74 14.45
CA VAL A 398 -7.82 37.77 13.44
C VAL A 398 -6.58 38.27 12.71
N LYS A 399 -6.60 39.52 12.22
CA LYS A 399 -5.45 40.10 11.50
C LYS A 399 -4.21 40.19 12.37
N ASN A 400 -4.36 40.65 13.61
CA ASN A 400 -3.27 40.80 14.57
C ASN A 400 -2.66 39.44 14.95
N SER A 401 -3.52 38.43 15.18
CA SER A 401 -3.08 37.05 15.46
C SER A 401 -2.30 36.46 14.27
N ILE A 402 -2.82 36.61 13.05
CA ILE A 402 -2.15 36.14 11.82
C ILE A 402 -0.79 36.82 11.67
N ASN A 403 -0.73 38.15 11.79
CA ASN A 403 0.51 38.92 11.67
C ASN A 403 1.57 38.45 12.68
N ALA A 404 1.17 38.22 13.93
CA ALA A 404 2.06 37.72 14.97
C ALA A 404 2.60 36.33 14.65
N ILE A 405 1.73 35.41 14.22
CA ILE A 405 2.13 34.03 13.88
C ILE A 405 3.09 34.04 12.68
N GLU A 406 2.79 34.81 11.64
CA GLU A 406 3.64 34.88 10.44
C GLU A 406 4.99 35.55 10.70
N THR A 407 5.03 36.57 11.57
CA THR A 407 6.25 37.34 11.84
C THR A 407 7.26 36.56 12.68
N ARG A 408 6.81 35.89 13.74
CA ARG A 408 7.73 35.24 14.71
C ARG A 408 7.49 33.75 14.95
N GLY A 409 6.38 33.20 14.49
CA GLY A 409 5.97 31.82 14.78
C GLY A 409 5.94 30.89 13.57
N ILE A 410 6.18 31.36 12.35
CA ILE A 410 5.88 30.61 11.10
C ILE A 410 6.63 29.26 10.99
N ASN A 411 7.78 29.14 11.65
CA ASN A 411 8.62 27.93 11.68
C ASN A 411 8.42 27.07 12.94
N ASP A 412 7.57 27.49 13.88
CA ASP A 412 7.30 26.72 15.11
C ASP A 412 6.65 25.39 14.75
N GLN A 413 7.17 24.29 15.30
CA GLN A 413 6.66 22.97 14.98
C GLN A 413 5.25 22.75 15.51
N GLY A 414 4.37 22.27 14.63
CA GLY A 414 3.00 21.92 14.99
C GLY A 414 2.09 23.12 15.25
N LEU A 415 2.29 24.24 14.55
CA LEU A 415 1.35 25.38 14.56
C LEU A 415 -0.10 24.90 14.48
N TYR A 416 -0.96 25.44 15.33
CA TYR A 416 -2.37 25.04 15.47
C TYR A 416 -2.64 23.61 15.95
N ARG A 417 -1.66 22.71 15.95
CA ARG A 417 -1.79 21.36 16.53
C ARG A 417 -1.41 21.35 18.01
N VAL A 418 -0.34 22.02 18.38
CA VAL A 418 0.11 22.14 19.78
C VAL A 418 -0.80 23.10 20.54
N VAL A 419 -1.34 22.63 21.66
CA VAL A 419 -2.33 23.38 22.46
C VAL A 419 -1.62 24.36 23.41
N GLY A 420 -2.08 25.61 23.43
CA GLY A 420 -1.66 26.64 24.39
C GLY A 420 -2.33 26.44 25.75
N VAL A 421 -1.79 27.09 26.78
CA VAL A 421 -2.34 26.97 28.15
C VAL A 421 -3.75 27.56 28.21
N SER A 422 -4.76 26.73 28.52
CA SER A 422 -6.18 27.12 28.42
C SER A 422 -6.53 28.42 29.16
N SER A 423 -5.99 28.64 30.36
CA SER A 423 -6.23 29.87 31.12
C SER A 423 -5.67 31.12 30.43
N LYS A 424 -4.50 31.01 29.78
CA LYS A 424 -3.92 32.11 28.98
C LYS A 424 -4.72 32.36 27.70
N VAL A 425 -5.17 31.29 27.03
CA VAL A 425 -6.00 31.38 25.82
C VAL A 425 -7.30 32.14 26.10
N GLN A 426 -8.01 31.77 27.18
CA GLN A 426 -9.24 32.43 27.59
C GLN A 426 -9.00 33.90 27.97
N LYS A 427 -7.90 34.18 28.69
CA LYS A 427 -7.51 35.54 29.08
C LYS A 427 -7.22 36.42 27.87
N LEU A 428 -6.42 35.93 26.91
CA LEU A 428 -6.09 36.64 25.68
C LEU A 428 -7.36 36.95 24.88
N LEU A 429 -8.21 35.94 24.69
CA LEU A 429 -9.41 36.10 23.87
C LEU A 429 -10.39 37.11 24.47
N LYS A 430 -10.57 37.09 25.80
CA LYS A 430 -11.39 38.09 26.49
C LYS A 430 -10.81 39.50 26.35
N LEU A 431 -9.49 39.64 26.53
CA LEU A 431 -8.83 40.94 26.41
C LEU A 431 -9.01 41.54 25.01
N MET A 432 -8.89 40.74 23.95
CA MET A 432 -8.92 41.23 22.56
C MET A 432 -10.33 41.49 22.00
N ILE A 433 -11.38 40.98 22.65
CA ILE A 433 -12.77 41.17 22.23
C ILE A 433 -13.45 42.32 23.01
N ASP A 434 -12.97 42.65 24.22
CA ASP A 434 -13.47 43.83 24.94
C ASP A 434 -13.02 45.13 24.22
N GLU A 435 -13.92 46.12 24.07
CA GLU A 435 -13.80 47.40 23.31
C GLU A 435 -12.56 48.27 23.65
N LYS A 436 -11.75 47.91 24.65
CA LYS A 436 -10.61 48.70 25.16
C LYS A 436 -9.23 48.20 24.71
N SER A 437 -9.16 47.32 23.71
CA SER A 437 -7.97 46.49 23.44
C SER A 437 -7.24 46.75 22.12
N SER A 438 -7.67 47.78 21.37
CA SER A 438 -7.10 48.18 20.08
C SER A 438 -5.62 48.63 20.13
N GLU A 439 -4.98 48.63 21.31
CA GLU A 439 -3.57 48.98 21.51
C GLU A 439 -2.61 47.78 21.66
N ILE A 440 -3.09 46.53 21.76
CA ILE A 440 -2.21 45.37 21.97
C ILE A 440 -1.69 44.83 20.63
N ASP A 441 -0.41 44.96 20.34
CA ASP A 441 0.25 44.31 19.19
C ASP A 441 0.82 42.94 19.57
N LEU A 442 0.23 41.86 19.03
CA LEU A 442 0.64 40.49 19.35
C LEU A 442 1.96 40.09 18.67
N ALA A 443 2.39 40.83 17.64
CA ALA A 443 3.64 40.55 16.95
C ALA A 443 4.86 40.94 17.80
N THR A 444 4.72 42.00 18.61
CA THR A 444 5.79 42.53 19.48
C THR A 444 5.65 42.12 20.95
N SER A 445 4.49 41.62 21.38
CA SER A 445 4.26 41.17 22.75
C SER A 445 4.95 39.82 23.08
N GLU A 446 5.77 39.81 24.13
CA GLU A 446 6.41 38.59 24.68
C GLU A 446 5.51 37.84 25.68
N ASP A 447 4.44 38.47 26.18
CA ASP A 447 3.54 37.89 27.18
C ASP A 447 2.74 36.69 26.65
N TRP A 448 2.59 36.61 25.32
CA TRP A 448 1.80 35.62 24.61
C TRP A 448 2.70 34.77 23.71
N ASP A 449 2.84 33.49 24.02
CA ASP A 449 3.53 32.56 23.14
C ASP A 449 2.67 32.17 21.94
N VAL A 450 3.32 31.75 20.85
CA VAL A 450 2.66 31.43 19.57
C VAL A 450 1.60 30.34 19.72
N LYS A 451 1.83 29.34 20.59
CA LYS A 451 0.84 28.29 20.89
C LYS A 451 -0.42 28.82 21.58
N THR A 452 -0.31 29.87 22.40
CA THR A 452 -1.48 30.55 22.97
C THR A 452 -2.23 31.35 21.90
N ILE A 453 -1.52 32.08 21.03
CA ILE A 453 -2.15 32.87 19.96
C ILE A 453 -2.88 31.97 18.96
N THR A 454 -2.24 30.91 18.48
CA THR A 454 -2.86 29.92 17.57
C THR A 454 -4.08 29.25 18.21
N SER A 455 -4.02 28.93 19.51
CA SER A 455 -5.16 28.34 20.24
C SER A 455 -6.29 29.35 20.45
N ALA A 456 -5.97 30.61 20.72
CA ALA A 456 -6.96 31.69 20.86
C ALA A 456 -7.66 31.99 19.54
N LEU A 457 -6.93 32.04 18.41
CA LEU A 457 -7.51 32.22 17.09
C LEU A 457 -8.46 31.07 16.72
N LYS A 458 -8.07 29.81 16.97
CA LYS A 458 -8.96 28.66 16.77
C LYS A 458 -10.22 28.76 17.64
N LEU A 459 -10.04 29.09 18.92
CA LEU A 459 -11.14 29.18 19.86
C LEU A 459 -12.11 30.30 19.46
N TYR A 460 -11.61 31.46 19.05
CA TYR A 460 -12.42 32.56 18.53
C TYR A 460 -13.33 32.11 17.38
N LEU A 461 -12.75 31.50 16.32
CA LEU A 461 -13.50 31.01 15.17
C LEU A 461 -14.53 29.93 15.55
N ARG A 462 -14.21 29.12 16.57
CA ARG A 462 -15.10 28.09 17.09
C ARG A 462 -16.25 28.65 17.94
N SER A 463 -16.02 29.76 18.64
CA SER A 463 -16.98 30.39 19.56
C SER A 463 -17.97 31.34 18.86
N LEU A 464 -17.83 31.57 17.55
CA LEU A 464 -18.80 32.36 16.78
C LEU A 464 -20.23 31.77 16.91
N PRO A 465 -21.29 32.61 16.94
CA PRO A 465 -22.69 32.15 16.99
C PRO A 465 -23.06 31.17 15.87
N GLU A 466 -22.47 31.37 14.69
CA GLU A 466 -22.56 30.51 13.53
C GLU A 466 -21.14 30.16 13.05
N PRO A 467 -20.87 28.94 12.53
CA PRO A 467 -19.58 28.64 11.91
C PRO A 467 -19.28 29.64 10.79
N LEU A 468 -17.99 29.92 10.58
CA LEU A 468 -17.57 30.89 9.57
C LEU A 468 -18.13 30.56 8.17
N MET A 469 -18.26 29.27 7.85
CA MET A 469 -18.83 28.78 6.58
C MET A 469 -20.36 28.60 6.58
N THR A 470 -21.06 29.03 7.63
CA THR A 470 -22.52 29.04 7.81
C THR A 470 -23.19 27.65 7.87
N TYR A 471 -24.23 27.49 8.70
CA TYR A 471 -25.02 26.26 8.73
C TYR A 471 -25.82 26.09 7.43
N LYS A 472 -26.28 27.19 6.84
CA LYS A 472 -27.08 27.18 5.60
C LYS A 472 -26.32 26.56 4.43
N LEU A 473 -25.04 26.90 4.26
CA LEU A 473 -24.22 26.40 3.14
C LEU A 473 -23.47 25.11 3.48
N TYR A 474 -23.49 24.63 4.73
CA TYR A 474 -22.74 23.45 5.17
C TYR A 474 -22.93 22.24 4.23
N LYS A 475 -24.19 21.83 4.01
CA LYS A 475 -24.50 20.68 3.13
C LYS A 475 -24.07 20.94 1.68
N GLU A 476 -24.20 22.19 1.21
CA GLU A 476 -23.77 22.58 -0.14
C GLU A 476 -22.25 22.49 -0.31
N PHE A 477 -21.45 22.73 0.73
CA PHE A 477 -20.00 22.55 0.67
C PHE A 477 -19.56 21.07 0.73
N ILE A 478 -20.31 20.22 1.46
CA ILE A 478 -19.98 18.79 1.60
C ILE A 478 -20.25 18.01 0.29
N VAL A 479 -21.34 18.31 -0.41
CA VAL A 479 -21.73 17.57 -1.63
C VAL A 479 -20.63 17.56 -2.70
N PRO A 480 -20.04 18.71 -3.09
CA PRO A 480 -18.92 18.73 -4.04
C PRO A 480 -17.70 17.97 -3.54
N ALA A 481 -17.38 18.00 -2.24
CA ALA A 481 -16.24 17.28 -1.69
C ALA A 481 -16.32 15.76 -1.88
N LYS A 482 -17.54 15.21 -2.02
CA LYS A 482 -17.82 13.80 -2.33
C LYS A 482 -17.71 13.47 -3.83
N SER A 483 -17.63 14.47 -4.71
CA SER A 483 -17.61 14.27 -6.17
C SER A 483 -16.28 13.69 -6.68
N ALA A 484 -16.32 13.12 -7.89
CA ALA A 484 -15.23 12.31 -8.42
C ALA A 484 -14.07 13.10 -9.06
N THR A 485 -14.27 14.35 -9.49
CA THR A 485 -13.23 15.11 -10.23
C THR A 485 -12.75 16.34 -9.46
N PRO A 486 -11.43 16.47 -9.21
CA PRO A 486 -10.87 17.60 -8.47
C PRO A 486 -11.27 18.98 -9.03
N GLU A 487 -11.31 19.12 -10.35
CA GLU A 487 -11.61 20.38 -11.03
C GLU A 487 -13.06 20.82 -10.77
N SER A 488 -14.00 19.87 -10.76
CA SER A 488 -15.40 20.14 -10.45
C SER A 488 -15.56 20.56 -8.99
N ARG A 489 -14.81 19.94 -8.06
CA ARG A 489 -14.80 20.34 -6.64
C ARG A 489 -14.36 21.78 -6.47
N VAL A 490 -13.23 22.15 -7.08
CA VAL A 490 -12.68 23.50 -6.99
C VAL A 490 -13.67 24.52 -7.54
N GLN A 491 -14.28 24.25 -8.70
CA GLN A 491 -15.24 25.18 -9.30
C GLN A 491 -16.51 25.34 -8.45
N ALA A 492 -17.04 24.25 -7.90
CA ALA A 492 -18.23 24.30 -7.05
C ALA A 492 -17.95 25.06 -5.74
N ILE A 493 -16.83 24.77 -5.08
CA ILE A 493 -16.40 25.46 -3.86
C ILE A 493 -16.16 26.95 -4.15
N HIS A 494 -15.53 27.29 -5.29
CA HIS A 494 -15.35 28.68 -5.74
C HIS A 494 -16.69 29.41 -5.82
N CYS A 495 -17.69 28.83 -6.48
CA CYS A 495 -19.03 29.41 -6.57
C CYS A 495 -19.68 29.59 -5.18
N LEU A 496 -19.53 28.62 -4.28
CA LEU A 496 -20.14 28.65 -2.94
C LEU A 496 -19.50 29.72 -2.03
N VAL A 497 -18.19 29.91 -2.10
CA VAL A 497 -17.49 30.96 -1.34
C VAL A 497 -18.01 32.35 -1.72
N HIS A 498 -18.33 32.60 -2.98
CA HIS A 498 -18.90 33.88 -3.43
C HIS A 498 -20.40 34.05 -3.11
N LYS A 499 -21.08 33.01 -2.62
CA LYS A 499 -22.45 33.11 -2.04
C LYS A 499 -22.44 33.44 -0.54
N MET A 500 -21.28 33.39 0.13
CA MET A 500 -21.17 33.64 1.56
C MET A 500 -21.38 35.12 1.90
N PRO A 501 -21.82 35.45 3.13
CA PRO A 501 -21.86 36.84 3.59
C PRO A 501 -20.49 37.52 3.53
N GLU A 502 -20.45 38.82 3.26
CA GLU A 502 -19.22 39.55 2.95
C GLU A 502 -18.17 39.46 4.07
N ARG A 503 -18.60 39.67 5.33
CA ARG A 503 -17.70 39.58 6.50
C ARG A 503 -17.14 38.16 6.68
N ASN A 504 -17.97 37.14 6.50
CA ASN A 504 -17.55 35.74 6.57
C ASN A 504 -16.52 35.42 5.48
N ARG A 505 -16.78 35.85 4.24
CA ARG A 505 -15.88 35.65 3.10
C ARG A 505 -14.54 36.35 3.30
N LEU A 506 -14.55 37.57 3.84
CA LEU A 506 -13.34 38.34 4.17
C LEU A 506 -12.48 37.60 5.20
N VAL A 507 -13.06 37.20 6.34
CA VAL A 507 -12.32 36.48 7.39
C VAL A 507 -11.85 35.12 6.88
N LEU A 508 -12.67 34.41 6.11
CA LEU A 508 -12.26 33.15 5.49
C LEU A 508 -11.06 33.35 4.56
N SER A 509 -11.06 34.41 3.74
CA SER A 509 -9.93 34.74 2.86
C SER A 509 -8.64 35.04 3.64
N LEU A 510 -8.73 35.75 4.78
CA LEU A 510 -7.57 36.03 5.62
C LEU A 510 -7.00 34.75 6.22
N VAL A 511 -7.87 33.90 6.78
CA VAL A 511 -7.49 32.63 7.40
C VAL A 511 -6.91 31.68 6.35
N THR A 512 -7.57 31.46 5.21
CA THR A 512 -7.09 30.51 4.19
C THR A 512 -5.76 30.94 3.59
N LYS A 513 -5.58 32.25 3.32
CA LYS A 513 -4.28 32.79 2.87
C LYS A 513 -3.18 32.55 3.90
N HIS A 514 -3.47 32.79 5.19
CA HIS A 514 -2.51 32.52 6.27
C HIS A 514 -2.15 31.03 6.35
N LEU A 515 -3.14 30.15 6.28
CA LEU A 515 -2.92 28.70 6.31
C LEU A 515 -2.12 28.21 5.10
N ALA A 516 -2.29 28.81 3.92
CA ALA A 516 -1.46 28.53 2.75
C ALA A 516 0.00 28.92 2.99
N ASN A 517 0.26 30.05 3.65
CA ASN A 517 1.61 30.47 4.04
C ASN A 517 2.23 29.51 5.09
N VAL A 518 1.45 29.07 6.07
CA VAL A 518 1.90 28.03 7.03
C VAL A 518 2.26 26.74 6.29
N ALA A 519 1.42 26.28 5.37
CA ALA A 519 1.65 25.06 4.60
C ALA A 519 2.88 25.16 3.67
N ALA A 520 3.16 26.33 3.10
CA ALA A 520 4.37 26.58 2.30
C ALA A 520 5.66 26.37 3.12
N ASN A 521 5.60 26.56 4.44
CA ASN A 521 6.71 26.36 5.38
C ASN A 521 6.68 24.99 6.08
N SER A 522 5.85 24.05 5.61
CA SER A 522 5.66 22.69 6.18
C SER A 522 6.93 21.86 6.39
N LYS A 523 8.01 22.14 5.64
CA LYS A 523 9.31 21.48 5.83
C LYS A 523 9.91 21.75 7.22
N GLN A 524 9.63 22.91 7.80
CA GLN A 524 10.13 23.30 9.13
C GLN A 524 9.07 23.12 10.21
N ASN A 525 7.86 23.67 9.99
CA ASN A 525 6.80 23.65 10.99
C ASN A 525 6.00 22.33 11.03
N LEU A 526 6.21 21.41 10.08
CA LEU A 526 5.57 20.09 9.97
C LEU A 526 4.03 20.12 9.78
N MET A 527 3.48 21.26 9.38
CA MET A 527 2.04 21.43 9.13
C MET A 527 1.75 21.47 7.63
N THR A 528 1.40 20.31 7.05
CA THR A 528 0.92 20.20 5.66
C THR A 528 -0.50 20.72 5.50
N VAL A 529 -0.95 20.93 4.25
CA VAL A 529 -2.35 21.27 3.93
C VAL A 529 -3.31 20.26 4.57
N ALA A 530 -3.04 18.95 4.45
CA ALA A 530 -3.86 17.91 5.07
C ALA A 530 -3.92 18.02 6.60
N ASN A 531 -2.79 18.28 7.27
CA ASN A 531 -2.75 18.48 8.73
C ASN A 531 -3.57 19.70 9.14
N LEU A 532 -3.50 20.79 8.38
CA LEU A 532 -4.29 22.00 8.62
C LEU A 532 -5.77 21.78 8.32
N GLY A 533 -6.10 20.98 7.30
CA GLY A 533 -7.45 20.54 6.98
C GLY A 533 -8.11 19.82 8.16
N VAL A 534 -7.41 18.88 8.80
CA VAL A 534 -7.90 18.18 10.01
C VAL A 534 -8.19 19.13 11.17
N VAL A 535 -7.36 20.17 11.36
CA VAL A 535 -7.53 21.14 12.46
C VAL A 535 -8.64 22.15 12.16
N PHE A 536 -8.71 22.64 10.92
CA PHE A 536 -9.59 23.73 10.53
C PHE A 536 -10.93 23.28 9.94
N GLY A 537 -11.08 22.04 9.48
CA GLY A 537 -12.35 21.43 9.08
C GLY A 537 -13.46 21.65 10.12
N PRO A 538 -13.35 21.04 11.32
CA PRO A 538 -14.34 21.23 12.38
C PRO A 538 -14.36 22.66 12.95
N THR A 539 -13.25 23.40 12.86
CA THR A 539 -13.18 24.78 13.35
C THR A 539 -13.99 25.74 12.47
N LEU A 540 -13.98 25.55 11.15
CA LEU A 540 -14.64 26.43 10.17
C LEU A 540 -16.04 25.94 9.78
N MET A 541 -16.30 24.64 9.85
CA MET A 541 -17.51 23.97 9.34
C MET A 541 -18.22 23.12 10.41
N ARG A 542 -18.72 23.74 11.48
CA ARG A 542 -19.48 23.00 12.51
C ARG A 542 -20.82 22.50 11.96
N PRO A 543 -21.16 21.19 12.07
CA PRO A 543 -22.48 20.71 11.73
C PRO A 543 -23.52 21.23 12.72
N GLN A 544 -24.75 21.43 12.27
CA GLN A 544 -25.86 21.88 13.13
C GLN A 544 -26.35 20.76 14.08
N GLU A 545 -26.17 19.50 13.67
CA GLU A 545 -26.55 18.32 14.44
C GLU A 545 -25.30 17.61 14.97
N GLU A 546 -25.30 17.27 16.26
CA GLU A 546 -24.19 16.56 16.93
C GLU A 546 -24.40 15.05 16.90
N THR A 547 -24.28 14.44 15.71
CA THR A 547 -24.47 12.99 15.51
C THR A 547 -23.21 12.31 15.00
N VAL A 548 -23.12 10.99 15.18
CA VAL A 548 -22.02 10.19 14.60
C VAL A 548 -22.01 10.29 13.07
N ALA A 549 -23.18 10.35 12.43
CA ALA A 549 -23.28 10.56 10.98
C ALA A 549 -22.71 11.92 10.55
N ALA A 550 -22.98 12.99 11.30
CA ALA A 550 -22.36 14.30 11.05
C ALA A 550 -20.84 14.28 11.26
N ILE A 551 -20.35 13.50 12.23
CA ILE A 551 -18.91 13.29 12.45
C ILE A 551 -18.25 12.54 11.27
N MET A 552 -18.97 11.62 10.61
CA MET A 552 -18.45 10.94 9.41
C MET A 552 -18.21 11.91 8.24
N ASP A 553 -18.91 13.05 8.19
CA ASP A 553 -18.70 14.09 7.19
C ASP A 553 -17.45 14.96 7.47
N LEU A 554 -16.81 14.85 8.65
CA LEU A 554 -15.57 15.60 8.97
C LEU A 554 -14.48 15.38 7.93
N LYS A 555 -14.35 14.14 7.41
CA LYS A 555 -13.35 13.83 6.37
C LYS A 555 -13.57 14.65 5.10
N PHE A 556 -14.82 15.01 4.79
CA PHE A 556 -15.16 15.88 3.66
C PHE A 556 -15.03 17.36 4.00
N GLN A 557 -15.27 17.77 5.25
CA GLN A 557 -14.93 19.12 5.70
C GLN A 557 -13.42 19.39 5.56
N ASN A 558 -12.59 18.42 5.93
CA ASN A 558 -11.14 18.51 5.79
C ASN A 558 -10.77 18.74 4.31
N ILE A 559 -11.37 17.99 3.38
CA ILE A 559 -11.16 18.17 1.94
C ILE A 559 -11.58 19.57 1.47
N VAL A 560 -12.72 20.10 1.94
CA VAL A 560 -13.14 21.46 1.59
C VAL A 560 -12.10 22.47 2.03
N VAL A 561 -11.59 22.36 3.27
CA VAL A 561 -10.56 23.25 3.80
C VAL A 561 -9.23 23.07 3.07
N GLU A 562 -8.84 21.84 2.73
CA GLU A 562 -7.65 21.55 1.92
C GLU A 562 -7.74 22.27 0.56
N ILE A 563 -8.87 22.17 -0.14
CA ILE A 563 -9.10 22.87 -1.41
C ILE A 563 -9.04 24.39 -1.24
N LEU A 564 -9.63 24.93 -0.17
CA LEU A 564 -9.60 26.36 0.12
C LEU A 564 -8.18 26.88 0.35
N ILE A 565 -7.33 26.09 1.00
CA ILE A 565 -5.92 26.41 1.24
C ILE A 565 -5.12 26.31 -0.05
N GLU A 566 -5.23 25.21 -0.79
CA GLU A 566 -4.46 24.97 -2.02
C GLU A 566 -4.81 25.94 -3.15
N GLN A 567 -6.09 26.31 -3.26
CA GLN A 567 -6.62 27.12 -4.36
C GLN A 567 -7.01 28.53 -3.90
N HIS A 568 -6.43 29.02 -2.79
CA HIS A 568 -6.83 30.28 -2.18
C HIS A 568 -6.75 31.47 -3.14
N GLU A 569 -5.69 31.57 -3.97
CA GLU A 569 -5.55 32.66 -4.94
C GLU A 569 -6.67 32.66 -5.98
N LYS A 570 -7.01 31.47 -6.50
CA LYS A 570 -8.06 31.32 -7.51
C LYS A 570 -9.45 31.59 -6.92
N ILE A 571 -9.74 31.02 -5.75
CA ILE A 571 -11.08 31.07 -5.14
C ILE A 571 -11.42 32.48 -4.67
N PHE A 572 -10.45 33.20 -4.08
CA PHE A 572 -10.68 34.52 -3.49
C PHE A 572 -10.25 35.69 -4.40
N GLY A 573 -9.44 35.45 -5.45
CA GLY A 573 -8.89 36.51 -6.31
C GLY A 573 -9.87 37.08 -7.34
N HIS A 574 -10.63 36.24 -8.05
CA HIS A 574 -11.61 36.68 -9.05
C HIS A 574 -12.99 36.07 -8.81
N ALA A 575 -14.05 36.80 -9.17
CA ALA A 575 -15.40 36.28 -9.15
C ALA A 575 -15.52 35.10 -10.14
N PRO A 576 -16.29 34.04 -9.80
CA PRO A 576 -16.54 32.95 -10.72
C PRO A 576 -17.21 33.50 -11.98
N SER A 577 -16.72 33.10 -13.16
CA SER A 577 -17.37 33.41 -14.42
C SER A 577 -18.82 32.92 -14.37
N SER A 578 -19.77 33.83 -14.60
CA SER A 578 -21.20 33.57 -14.42
C SER A 578 -21.70 32.44 -15.34
N SER A 579 -22.40 31.49 -14.72
CA SER A 579 -23.24 30.40 -15.26
C SER A 579 -22.56 29.10 -15.76
N PRO A 580 -23.01 27.93 -15.26
CA PRO A 580 -23.06 26.70 -16.04
C PRO A 580 -24.36 26.69 -16.83
N SER A 581 -24.39 27.30 -18.02
CA SER A 581 -25.39 26.92 -19.02
C SER A 581 -24.96 25.55 -19.58
N LEU A 582 -25.88 24.58 -19.53
CA LEU A 582 -25.83 23.38 -20.35
C LEU A 582 -25.94 23.82 -21.82
N GLU A 583 -24.85 24.27 -22.42
CA GLU A 583 -24.78 24.49 -23.87
C GLU A 583 -24.07 23.31 -24.52
N THR A 584 -24.91 22.47 -25.11
CA THR A 584 -24.56 21.52 -26.16
C THR A 584 -24.15 22.31 -27.40
N SER A 585 -22.85 22.56 -27.56
CA SER A 585 -22.28 23.12 -28.79
C SER A 585 -21.23 22.16 -29.33
N HIS A 586 -21.69 21.29 -30.22
CA HIS A 586 -20.85 20.61 -31.20
C HIS A 586 -20.07 21.68 -31.98
N LEU A 587 -18.74 21.55 -32.07
CA LEU A 587 -17.93 21.80 -33.26
C LEU A 587 -16.52 21.23 -33.05
N PHE A 588 -15.92 20.84 -34.17
CA PHE A 588 -14.95 19.77 -34.31
C PHE A 588 -13.47 20.13 -33.98
N ALA A 589 -12.78 19.09 -33.50
CA ALA A 589 -11.34 18.75 -33.65
C ALA A 589 -10.31 19.25 -32.61
N PRO A 590 -9.18 18.53 -32.38
CA PRO A 590 -8.90 17.11 -32.60
C PRO A 590 -8.75 16.33 -31.28
N THR A 591 -9.02 15.04 -31.33
CA THR A 591 -8.95 14.10 -30.21
C THR A 591 -7.53 14.01 -29.65
N ARG A 592 -7.23 14.69 -28.54
CA ARG A 592 -6.03 14.42 -27.74
C ARG A 592 -6.34 13.24 -26.83
N GLN A 593 -6.32 12.04 -27.42
CA GLN A 593 -6.27 10.78 -26.67
C GLN A 593 -5.04 10.84 -25.76
N SER A 594 -5.26 11.01 -24.45
CA SER A 594 -4.27 10.57 -23.47
C SER A 594 -4.12 9.07 -23.66
N LYS A 595 -3.03 8.68 -24.32
CA LYS A 595 -2.64 7.29 -24.50
C LYS A 595 -2.54 6.66 -23.11
N ARG A 596 -3.56 5.88 -22.73
CA ARG A 596 -3.33 4.63 -22.00
C ARG A 596 -2.42 3.80 -22.91
N LEU A 597 -1.11 3.96 -22.74
CA LEU A 597 -0.17 2.99 -23.24
C LEU A 597 -0.44 1.70 -22.47
N SER A 598 -1.13 0.77 -23.14
CA SER A 598 -0.97 -0.65 -22.86
C SER A 598 0.54 -0.90 -22.74
N ARG A 599 1.01 -1.13 -21.52
CA ARG A 599 2.37 -1.63 -21.27
C ARG A 599 2.41 -3.12 -21.61
N GLN A 600 2.14 -3.45 -22.87
CA GLN A 600 2.52 -4.69 -23.50
C GLN A 600 3.34 -4.32 -24.74
N ASN A 601 4.56 -4.84 -24.80
CA ASN A 601 5.55 -4.68 -25.88
C ASN A 601 6.34 -3.36 -25.87
N ARG A 602 7.28 -3.24 -24.94
CA ARG A 602 8.56 -2.56 -25.24
C ARG A 602 9.49 -3.63 -25.84
N PRO A 603 10.27 -3.35 -26.91
CA PRO A 603 11.24 -4.30 -27.42
C PRO A 603 12.20 -4.67 -26.29
N LEU A 604 12.41 -5.96 -26.09
CA LEU A 604 13.56 -6.45 -25.32
C LEU A 604 14.79 -5.74 -25.89
N ALA A 605 15.59 -5.10 -25.03
CA ALA A 605 16.94 -4.75 -25.42
C ALA A 605 17.66 -6.07 -25.67
N VAL A 606 17.68 -6.51 -26.93
CA VAL A 606 18.49 -7.63 -27.39
C VAL A 606 19.93 -7.15 -27.27
N TYR A 607 20.58 -7.53 -26.18
CA TYR A 607 22.03 -7.51 -26.13
C TYR A 607 22.50 -8.55 -27.15
N ASN A 608 23.03 -8.09 -28.27
CA ASN A 608 23.54 -8.93 -29.35
C ASN A 608 24.98 -9.36 -29.01
N PRO A 609 25.26 -10.62 -28.64
CA PRO A 609 26.61 -11.05 -28.30
C PRO A 609 27.26 -11.65 -29.56
N GLN A 610 27.39 -10.87 -30.63
CA GLN A 610 28.06 -11.29 -31.86
C GLN A 610 28.77 -10.10 -32.52
N VAL A 611 29.90 -9.67 -31.97
CA VAL A 611 31.02 -9.11 -32.76
C VAL A 611 32.33 -9.47 -32.05
N LEU A 612 32.86 -10.65 -32.35
CA LEU A 612 34.27 -10.99 -32.23
C LEU A 612 34.63 -11.74 -33.50
N ASP A 613 34.81 -10.99 -34.60
CA ASP A 613 35.48 -11.52 -35.77
C ASP A 613 36.99 -11.50 -35.50
N VAL A 614 37.54 -12.67 -35.23
CA VAL A 614 38.98 -12.95 -35.30
C VAL A 614 39.22 -13.60 -36.66
N GLN A 615 39.74 -12.83 -37.61
CA GLN A 615 40.40 -13.38 -38.80
C GLN A 615 41.91 -13.38 -38.58
N THR A 616 42.53 -14.52 -38.80
CA THR A 616 43.97 -14.77 -38.68
C THR A 616 44.61 -14.87 -40.08
N VAL A 617 45.69 -14.09 -40.31
CA VAL A 617 46.93 -14.37 -41.10
C VAL A 617 46.82 -14.32 -42.64
N SER A 618 47.67 -13.70 -43.48
CA SER A 618 48.94 -12.90 -43.48
C SER A 618 49.28 -12.57 -44.98
N PRO A 619 50.50 -12.15 -45.40
CA PRO A 619 51.40 -11.04 -45.02
C PRO A 619 51.73 -10.11 -46.23
N SER A 620 52.23 -8.88 -46.00
CA SER A 620 53.48 -8.36 -46.60
C SER A 620 53.65 -6.82 -46.52
N SER A 621 54.86 -6.43 -46.13
CA SER A 621 55.68 -5.28 -46.56
C SER A 621 55.26 -3.81 -46.33
N GLU A 622 56.23 -3.09 -45.75
CA GLU A 622 56.60 -1.67 -45.90
C GLU A 622 56.09 -0.64 -44.85
N SER A 623 56.99 -0.34 -43.90
CA SER A 623 57.20 0.95 -43.21
C SER A 623 57.59 2.07 -44.21
N PRO A 624 57.74 3.38 -43.85
CA PRO A 624 57.90 3.96 -42.50
C PRO A 624 57.28 5.38 -42.26
N ALA A 625 57.59 5.90 -41.05
CA ALA A 625 57.81 7.30 -40.65
C ALA A 625 56.71 8.00 -39.82
N LEU A 626 56.95 8.21 -38.51
CA LEU A 626 57.40 9.47 -37.83
C LEU A 626 56.19 10.41 -37.55
N VAL A 627 55.92 10.92 -36.33
CA VAL A 627 56.71 11.85 -35.48
C VAL A 627 56.04 11.97 -34.09
N ASN A 628 56.87 11.93 -33.03
CA ASN A 628 56.91 12.64 -31.72
C ASN A 628 55.63 12.90 -30.88
N ASP A 629 55.65 13.04 -29.54
CA ASP A 629 56.74 13.13 -28.56
C ASP A 629 56.19 12.90 -27.15
N GLU A 630 57.09 12.43 -26.28
CA GLU A 630 57.33 12.81 -24.86
C GLU A 630 56.15 12.82 -23.85
N THR A 631 56.28 12.41 -22.59
CA THR A 631 57.37 12.28 -21.59
C THR A 631 56.69 11.58 -20.38
N SER A 632 57.27 10.94 -19.36
CA SER A 632 58.62 10.81 -18.82
C SER A 632 58.54 9.83 -17.64
N VAL A 633 59.63 9.08 -17.45
CA VAL A 633 60.18 8.29 -16.32
C VAL A 633 59.52 8.34 -14.91
N GLY A 634 59.67 7.32 -14.05
CA GLY A 634 60.59 6.18 -14.08
C GLY A 634 60.49 5.21 -12.89
N SER A 635 61.08 4.03 -13.12
CA SER A 635 62.02 3.27 -12.26
C SER A 635 61.55 2.72 -10.89
N SER A 636 61.40 1.38 -10.75
CA SER A 636 62.40 0.37 -10.30
C SER A 636 62.81 0.54 -8.82
N GLU A 637 62.79 -0.43 -7.92
CA GLU A 637 63.43 -1.76 -7.86
C GLU A 637 62.71 -2.61 -6.76
N SER A 638 62.53 -3.93 -6.89
CA SER A 638 63.32 -5.04 -6.27
C SER A 638 63.65 -4.82 -4.78
N VAL A 639 63.52 -5.74 -3.81
CA VAL A 639 63.93 -7.16 -3.72
C VAL A 639 63.31 -7.83 -2.47
N SER A 640 63.26 -9.18 -2.51
CA SER A 640 63.20 -10.27 -1.49
C SER A 640 63.61 -9.94 -0.02
N SER A 641 63.33 -10.71 1.06
CA SER A 641 63.17 -12.17 1.27
C SER A 641 62.82 -12.48 2.74
N GLN A 642 62.26 -13.69 2.99
CA GLN A 642 62.51 -14.64 4.13
C GLN A 642 62.05 -14.29 5.57
N SER A 643 61.08 -15.05 6.13
CA SER A 643 61.19 -16.25 7.01
C SER A 643 61.32 -15.87 8.51
N SER A 644 60.81 -16.55 9.54
CA SER A 644 60.36 -17.93 9.77
C SER A 644 59.80 -18.06 11.21
N ASN A 645 58.96 -19.08 11.45
CA ASN A 645 58.81 -19.91 12.68
C ASN A 645 58.25 -19.27 13.98
N ALA A 646 57.56 -19.96 14.89
CA ALA A 646 56.92 -21.27 14.95
C ALA A 646 56.14 -21.42 16.30
N SER A 647 55.11 -22.29 16.29
CA SER A 647 54.67 -23.22 17.35
C SER A 647 54.03 -22.76 18.66
N GLY A 648 52.90 -23.41 19.01
CA GLY A 648 52.39 -23.52 20.38
C GLY A 648 50.90 -23.91 20.54
N THR A 649 50.56 -25.18 20.35
CA THR A 649 49.32 -25.88 20.77
C THR A 649 49.37 -26.33 22.26
N PRO A 650 48.35 -26.95 22.91
CA PRO A 650 46.87 -26.93 22.82
C PRO A 650 46.21 -26.85 24.25
N PRO A 651 45.13 -27.58 24.64
CA PRO A 651 43.68 -27.22 24.55
C PRO A 651 42.88 -27.42 25.89
N GLU A 652 41.55 -27.18 25.87
CA GLU A 652 40.43 -27.91 26.55
C GLU A 652 39.19 -26.98 26.64
N LYS A 653 37.96 -27.27 26.18
CA LYS A 653 36.93 -28.33 26.32
C LYS A 653 35.81 -28.00 27.34
N SER A 654 34.56 -28.17 26.85
CA SER A 654 33.30 -28.49 27.56
C SER A 654 32.50 -27.30 28.18
N LYS A 655 31.16 -27.30 28.31
CA LYS A 655 30.01 -28.09 27.79
C LYS A 655 28.72 -27.30 28.20
N ASN A 656 27.63 -27.57 27.48
CA ASN A 656 26.23 -27.11 27.67
C ASN A 656 25.62 -27.32 29.07
N HIS A 657 24.56 -26.55 29.40
CA HIS A 657 23.31 -27.11 29.96
C HIS A 657 22.07 -26.19 29.84
N HIS A 658 20.93 -26.84 29.53
CA HIS A 658 19.53 -26.42 29.57
C HIS A 658 18.98 -26.21 30.99
N THR A 659 17.89 -25.41 31.16
CA THR A 659 16.70 -25.84 31.94
C THR A 659 15.44 -24.99 31.67
N THR A 660 14.28 -25.65 31.83
CA THR A 660 12.88 -25.21 31.64
C THR A 660 12.14 -25.37 32.97
N ILE A 661 11.24 -24.48 33.42
CA ILE A 661 10.15 -24.78 34.41
C ILE A 661 8.91 -23.84 34.22
N SER A 662 7.71 -24.42 34.36
CA SER A 662 6.33 -23.85 34.38
C SER A 662 5.97 -23.15 35.72
N THR A 663 4.88 -22.40 35.97
CA THR A 663 3.44 -22.76 35.99
C THR A 663 2.62 -21.60 36.61
N SER A 664 1.30 -21.54 36.33
CA SER A 664 0.14 -21.03 37.12
C SER A 664 -0.33 -19.54 37.06
N LEU A 665 -1.65 -19.40 36.89
CA LEU A 665 -2.53 -18.21 36.99
C LEU A 665 -3.17 -18.12 38.40
N PRO A 666 -3.69 -16.94 38.83
CA PRO A 666 -5.15 -16.70 38.79
C PRO A 666 -5.58 -15.23 38.52
N GLU A 667 -6.91 -15.02 38.50
CA GLU A 667 -7.72 -13.92 37.97
C GLU A 667 -7.65 -12.52 38.64
N SER A 668 -8.06 -11.54 37.83
CA SER A 668 -8.93 -10.38 38.14
C SER A 668 -8.31 -8.98 38.29
N THR A 669 -9.14 -8.01 37.85
CA THR A 669 -9.07 -6.54 37.93
C THR A 669 -8.31 -5.83 36.81
N GLY A 670 -9.05 -4.97 36.11
CA GLY A 670 -8.61 -4.29 34.90
C GLY A 670 -7.71 -3.10 35.18
N PHE A 671 -6.94 -2.73 34.16
CA PHE A 671 -6.54 -1.37 33.89
C PHE A 671 -6.27 -1.25 32.39
N MET A 672 -6.39 -0.01 31.92
CA MET A 672 -6.03 0.51 30.61
C MET A 672 -4.70 -0.05 30.11
N ASP A 673 -4.64 -0.42 28.83
CA ASP A 673 -3.36 -0.51 28.12
C ASP A 673 -3.36 0.49 26.95
N GLU A 674 -2.53 1.51 27.12
CA GLU A 674 -1.91 2.29 26.05
C GLU A 674 -1.12 1.36 25.14
N PHE A 675 -1.61 1.09 23.92
CA PHE A 675 -0.74 0.64 22.85
C PHE A 675 -0.05 1.85 22.21
N CYS A 676 1.05 2.27 22.82
CA CYS A 676 2.06 3.08 22.17
C CYS A 676 2.86 2.15 21.23
N LEU A 677 2.45 2.08 19.95
CA LEU A 677 3.24 1.41 18.91
C LEU A 677 4.45 2.29 18.56
N PRO A 678 5.69 1.73 18.53
CA PRO A 678 6.87 2.52 18.23
C PRO A 678 6.87 2.96 16.76
N CYS A 679 7.12 4.26 16.55
CA CYS A 679 7.47 4.83 15.26
C CYS A 679 8.69 4.10 14.67
N LEU A 680 8.47 3.28 13.65
CA LEU A 680 9.53 2.75 12.80
C LEU A 680 10.06 3.89 11.91
N ASN A 681 11.09 4.58 12.41
CA ASN A 681 11.95 5.43 11.59
C ASN A 681 12.73 4.54 10.61
N TYR A 682 12.32 4.54 9.34
CA TYR A 682 13.10 3.98 8.25
C TYR A 682 14.20 4.99 7.88
N THR A 683 15.38 4.86 8.48
CA THR A 683 16.62 5.39 7.92
C THR A 683 17.12 4.40 6.88
N GLY A 684 17.15 4.83 5.62
CA GLY A 684 17.79 4.08 4.55
C GLY A 684 19.30 4.12 4.74
N GLU A 685 19.90 2.97 5.05
CA GLU A 685 21.33 2.76 4.90
C GLU A 685 21.60 1.47 4.12
N THR A 686 22.54 1.64 3.21
CA THR A 686 23.09 0.75 2.19
C THR A 686 23.61 -0.59 2.71
N TRP A 687 23.22 -1.68 2.06
CA TRP A 687 23.92 -2.96 2.16
C TRP A 687 25.17 -2.91 1.26
N ILE A 688 26.33 -2.71 1.86
CA ILE A 688 27.63 -2.95 1.24
C ILE A 688 27.99 -4.42 1.49
N CYS A 689 28.01 -5.23 0.42
CA CYS A 689 28.68 -6.53 0.42
C CYS A 689 30.19 -6.29 0.55
N ARG A 690 30.81 -6.80 1.62
CA ARG A 690 32.26 -6.98 1.67
C ARG A 690 32.61 -8.33 1.06
N ASN A 691 33.58 -8.28 0.14
CA ASN A 691 34.24 -9.41 -0.53
C ASN A 691 34.88 -10.40 0.45
#